data_AF-A0A2J6SAE7-F1
#
_entry.id   AF-A0A2J6SAE7-F1
#
_cell.length_a   1.000
_cell.length_b   1.000
_cell.length_c   1.000
_cell.angle_alpha   90.00
_cell.angle_beta   90.00
_cell.angle_gamma   90.00
#
_symmetry.space_group_name_H-M   'P 1'
#
loop_
_entity.id
_entity.type
_entity.pdbx_description
1 polymer ?
#
loop_
_entity_poly.entity_id
_entity_poly.type
_entity_poly.pdbx_seq_one_letter_code
_entity_poly.pdbx_strand_id
1 'polypeptide(L)'
;MSSDSSDSEDSSGDSGSNVAPEESLGEKIVKLFEGSVFNNVKDDFLPDGCIDTLITEEAVINELALAQSQGGLKKETNTKLVNFILKKGKKIFAIMLVAEFQGARLIDAMTQFRKSKLGDSVLPITEETKSNIPFFSSWSPISSRNFCNGQWAFLAPVFSKKRLNLDLHPGVILPFTWQQDDMKSGAFGEVHQVTVHPSHHKDPVLTFDGKRSNVAIKEIKQDHAEDKEDQRALDEAWEREVKAHIDIDKLNHQHIIEFIAAVTRGKRYLMFRWADGGNLRDFWHNNTRPQLCVSLVRDVVKQIRGIADALDQLHGYGGGGGSYRHGDIKPENILRVRTKSVVPPELDVGVLKIADLGLAKHHNVGTEFRGAQTSMRYTTYRYEPPEARPGISTTPGRSKRQDIWSIGCVTLEFIIWLLYGADALTEFNAKLVSEMEKSSPYFEIEVKGGQKTAKVHTAVNDTMEALLRDQECRFEEASAIKDLIGIVKKKLLVVNLGAATLNDTAAAGSPPHQSTTHTGFRASARDLVLALDAVIAKGERNERYWYTGKPRGHLVHLPKTPSQAPESLLSPDSAQGRGIPFRQKEPMPPTSEDLSFAVPSAPQGFKDEYRNAAQIDKTNFPVDNKFAGQLIKTIGVGLFPKYTPPERRCDDCKKFDFFEPQFHIIDTWAELERTVNICDFCKMRLEVAEKYLAKNVSTIRFDRDQSMLKLNEGQIPVMSICRSSEVQTPNAHFIQIGLPKLPAVGSKSHFDIVRQFLRNCDANHPNCPPPRTSPLPTRLIDLGTREKPTILIYETKPGEWFQFIALSHPWGPGSDHFCTYRNNLDEYKKNISFDKLPATFQNAVTTTRELGLRYLWIDSICIIQGPDGDFAQEATRMEDVFSSAYCVLAASSAKGQKDGFLTSQKKNDFEIFEKNGQPVYVSRFMDDFKAHVLDGPLSKRGWVMQERALAHRTIFFTDMQTYWECGEGIRCETMTKMDNQLISFLGDPNFPSKISVDKSDRGERIRLYEDLYRQYSRLEFTRWYDRPIAIAGLEKRLIRDLNAQGGFGIFDDRHSLLQRSLLWRKGQEASALERITFPPERAIVVPSWSWMGYKGAIDYLDLPLGGVDWLPDAILSPWAEGGAESWHTGDGKGVVALSATARVFTVGEQDEKNFGTFYDRGKPSKEEEKTFRCVVVGKRMARAKMPVGEITHYVLLIAPKKTTDSPRGEKLYERVGVGYMAGRFIDLVGNGASGLVNVQ
;
A
#
# COMPACT_ATOMS: atom_id res chain seq x y z
N MET A 1 -30.61 -40.49 22.55
CA MET A 1 -30.23 -41.87 22.19
C MET A 1 -28.82 -42.11 22.69
N SER A 2 -28.60 -43.23 23.38
CA SER A 2 -27.34 -44.00 23.51
C SER A 2 -25.98 -43.29 23.66
N SER A 3 -25.13 -43.65 24.64
CA SER A 3 -25.31 -44.65 25.71
C SER A 3 -24.23 -44.51 26.78
N ASP A 4 -24.52 -45.08 27.95
CA ASP A 4 -23.72 -45.07 29.18
C ASP A 4 -22.40 -45.85 29.09
N SER A 5 -21.49 -45.53 30.01
CA SER A 5 -20.71 -46.54 30.72
C SER A 5 -20.30 -45.99 32.11
N SER A 6 -21.00 -46.41 33.15
CA SER A 6 -20.59 -46.25 34.55
C SER A 6 -19.78 -47.47 35.00
N ASP A 7 -18.82 -47.29 35.91
CA ASP A 7 -18.35 -48.38 36.78
C ASP A 7 -18.00 -47.83 38.18
N SER A 8 -18.18 -48.65 39.19
CA SER A 8 -17.97 -48.32 40.61
C SER A 8 -17.71 -49.57 41.44
N GLU A 9 -16.55 -49.65 42.10
CA GLU A 9 -16.25 -50.65 43.15
C GLU A 9 -15.55 -49.98 44.34
N ASP A 10 -15.39 -50.73 45.43
CA ASP A 10 -15.67 -50.22 46.78
C ASP A 10 -14.56 -50.50 47.81
N SER A 11 -14.53 -49.66 48.85
CA SER A 11 -13.97 -49.90 50.19
C SER A 11 -12.48 -50.31 50.35
N SER A 12 -11.70 -49.40 50.94
CA SER A 12 -11.03 -49.61 52.25
C SER A 12 -10.29 -48.33 52.65
N GLY A 13 -10.25 -48.01 53.95
CA GLY A 13 -9.79 -46.71 54.43
C GLY A 13 -8.44 -46.72 55.14
N ASP A 14 -7.77 -45.57 55.13
CA ASP A 14 -6.77 -45.19 56.13
C ASP A 14 -7.03 -43.73 56.58
N SER A 15 -6.74 -43.42 57.84
CA SER A 15 -7.18 -42.19 58.53
C SER A 15 -6.16 -41.05 58.44
N GLY A 16 -5.95 -40.53 57.23
CA GLY A 16 -5.11 -39.34 56.97
C GLY A 16 -5.90 -38.03 56.93
N SER A 17 -5.57 -37.07 57.80
CA SER A 17 -6.21 -35.74 57.85
C SER A 17 -5.69 -34.78 56.77
N ASN A 18 -6.14 -34.98 55.53
CA ASN A 18 -5.83 -34.07 54.42
C ASN A 18 -6.54 -32.71 54.55
N VAL A 19 -5.94 -31.81 55.32
CA VAL A 19 -6.12 -30.36 55.12
C VAL A 19 -5.55 -30.01 53.75
N ALA A 20 -6.33 -29.35 52.89
CA ALA A 20 -5.83 -28.89 51.60
C ALA A 20 -4.66 -27.91 51.80
N PRO A 21 -3.56 -28.01 51.03
CA PRO A 21 -2.40 -27.14 51.21
C PRO A 21 -2.80 -25.67 51.00
N GLU A 22 -2.38 -24.80 51.91
CA GLU A 22 -2.61 -23.37 51.78
C GLU A 22 -1.84 -22.83 50.56
N GLU A 23 -2.58 -22.21 49.63
CA GLU A 23 -2.03 -21.60 48.43
C GLU A 23 -0.97 -20.53 48.78
N SER A 24 0.18 -20.57 48.10
CA SER A 24 1.29 -19.65 48.36
C SER A 24 0.98 -18.21 47.90
N LEU A 25 1.70 -17.24 48.46
CA LEU A 25 1.64 -15.84 48.03
C LEU A 25 2.12 -15.69 46.58
N GLY A 26 3.04 -16.54 46.11
CA GLY A 26 3.48 -16.56 44.72
C GLY A 26 2.37 -16.92 43.75
N GLU A 27 1.62 -17.98 44.02
CA GLU A 27 0.46 -18.40 43.20
C GLU A 27 -0.65 -17.34 43.20
N LYS A 28 -0.91 -16.72 44.36
CA LYS A 28 -1.85 -15.60 44.50
C LYS A 28 -1.44 -14.37 43.70
N ILE A 29 -0.14 -14.08 43.59
CA ILE A 29 0.38 -12.98 42.75
C ILE A 29 0.16 -13.30 41.26
N VAL A 30 0.50 -14.51 40.81
CA VAL A 30 0.35 -14.92 39.39
C VAL A 30 -1.12 -14.91 38.95
N LYS A 31 -2.06 -15.30 39.84
CA LYS A 31 -3.51 -15.23 39.57
C LYS A 31 -4.08 -13.82 39.43
N LEU A 32 -3.32 -12.77 39.78
CA LEU A 32 -3.71 -11.37 39.57
C LEU A 32 -2.99 -10.70 38.37
N PHE A 33 -2.25 -11.46 37.56
CA PHE A 33 -1.67 -10.92 36.34
C PHE A 33 -2.76 -10.72 35.26
N GLU A 34 -2.68 -9.60 34.54
CA GLU A 34 -3.50 -9.29 33.37
C GLU A 34 -2.63 -9.20 32.11
N GLY A 35 -3.14 -9.69 30.98
CA GLY A 35 -2.44 -9.65 29.71
C GLY A 35 -2.45 -8.28 29.06
N SER A 36 -1.28 -7.80 28.64
CA SER A 36 -1.17 -6.71 27.66
C SER A 36 -1.44 -7.23 26.26
N VAL A 37 -2.05 -6.40 25.41
CA VAL A 37 -2.27 -6.68 23.97
C VAL A 37 -1.38 -5.84 23.05
N PHE A 38 -0.47 -5.03 23.60
CA PHE A 38 0.34 -4.10 22.82
C PHE A 38 1.51 -4.81 22.10
N ASN A 39 1.92 -4.30 20.93
CA ASN A 39 2.99 -4.87 20.08
C ASN A 39 2.79 -6.34 19.64
N ASN A 40 1.56 -6.88 19.66
CA ASN A 40 1.23 -8.27 19.30
C ASN A 40 1.95 -9.36 20.14
N VAL A 41 2.51 -9.00 21.31
CA VAL A 41 3.09 -9.94 22.27
C VAL A 41 2.14 -10.07 23.46
N LYS A 42 1.84 -11.31 23.88
CA LYS A 42 1.10 -11.59 25.11
C LYS A 42 2.05 -11.53 26.30
N ASP A 43 2.35 -10.32 26.75
CA ASP A 43 3.12 -10.04 27.96
C ASP A 43 2.17 -9.72 29.13
N ASP A 44 2.30 -10.47 30.23
CA ASP A 44 1.45 -10.31 31.42
C ASP A 44 2.04 -9.31 32.44
N PHE A 45 1.20 -8.46 33.03
CA PHE A 45 1.58 -7.47 34.05
C PHE A 45 0.70 -7.56 35.30
N LEU A 46 1.23 -7.14 36.46
CA LEU A 46 0.48 -7.05 37.70
C LEU A 46 -0.13 -5.63 37.88
N PRO A 47 -1.46 -5.49 38.05
CA PRO A 47 -2.10 -4.20 38.25
C PRO A 47 -1.57 -3.39 39.45
N ASP A 48 -1.44 -2.07 39.27
CA ASP A 48 -1.04 -1.14 40.34
C ASP A 48 -1.95 -1.24 41.57
N GLY A 49 -1.35 -1.25 42.76
CA GLY A 49 -2.02 -1.44 44.06
C GLY A 49 -2.08 -2.89 44.55
N CYS A 50 -2.09 -3.92 43.68
CA CYS A 50 -2.18 -5.32 44.11
C CYS A 50 -1.01 -5.77 45.01
N ILE A 51 0.17 -5.19 44.80
CA ILE A 51 1.37 -5.43 45.63
C ILE A 51 1.16 -4.93 47.07
N ASP A 52 0.44 -3.82 47.25
CA ASP A 52 0.24 -3.21 48.57
C ASP A 52 -0.84 -3.93 49.39
N THR A 53 -1.82 -4.54 48.74
CA THR A 53 -2.86 -5.36 49.38
C THR A 53 -2.38 -6.79 49.69
N LEU A 54 -1.59 -7.40 48.80
CA LEU A 54 -1.08 -8.77 49.02
C LEU A 54 0.10 -8.84 49.99
N ILE A 55 1.04 -7.87 49.94
CA ILE A 55 2.29 -7.93 50.73
C ILE A 55 2.10 -7.19 52.06
N THR A 56 1.35 -7.83 52.95
CA THR A 56 1.12 -7.43 54.35
C THR A 56 2.24 -7.95 55.27
N GLU A 57 2.31 -7.45 56.51
CA GLU A 57 3.29 -7.94 57.50
C GLU A 57 3.06 -9.42 57.83
N GLU A 58 1.80 -9.85 57.95
CA GLU A 58 1.42 -11.24 58.16
C GLU A 58 1.81 -12.14 56.96
N ALA A 59 1.48 -11.74 55.73
CA ALA A 59 1.83 -12.52 54.53
C ALA A 59 3.35 -12.69 54.37
N VAL A 60 4.12 -11.63 54.65
CA VAL A 60 5.60 -11.68 54.66
C VAL A 60 6.13 -12.57 55.77
N ILE A 61 5.55 -12.53 56.97
CA ILE A 61 5.95 -13.40 58.08
C ILE A 61 5.64 -14.87 57.76
N ASN A 62 4.48 -15.16 57.19
CA ASN A 62 4.05 -16.53 56.87
C ASN A 62 4.94 -17.16 55.79
N GLU A 63 5.20 -16.47 54.67
CA GLU A 63 6.14 -16.93 53.63
C GLU A 63 7.56 -17.15 54.19
N LEU A 64 8.06 -16.21 55.01
CA LEU A 64 9.39 -16.34 55.64
C LEU A 64 9.45 -17.40 56.77
N ALA A 65 8.31 -17.85 57.29
CA ALA A 65 8.19 -18.91 58.29
C ALA A 65 8.02 -20.29 57.65
N LEU A 66 7.21 -20.41 56.59
CA LEU A 66 7.18 -21.57 55.69
C LEU A 66 8.59 -21.84 55.15
N ALA A 67 9.31 -20.79 54.77
CA ALA A 67 10.71 -20.89 54.34
C ALA A 67 11.72 -21.35 55.42
N GLN A 68 11.33 -21.38 56.71
CA GLN A 68 12.15 -21.90 57.81
C GLN A 68 11.81 -23.35 58.21
N SER A 69 10.63 -23.88 57.84
CA SER A 69 10.20 -25.21 58.30
C SER A 69 11.04 -26.36 57.74
N GLN A 70 11.68 -26.17 56.58
CA GLN A 70 12.52 -27.17 55.91
C GLN A 70 14.00 -27.17 56.37
N GLY A 71 14.39 -26.39 57.39
CA GLY A 71 15.77 -26.35 57.89
C GLY A 71 15.87 -26.02 59.37
N GLY A 72 16.47 -26.91 60.16
CA GLY A 72 16.53 -26.78 61.63
C GLY A 72 17.32 -25.55 62.12
N LEU A 73 16.77 -24.89 63.15
CA LEU A 73 17.30 -23.71 63.88
C LEU A 73 17.51 -22.44 63.02
N LYS A 74 16.67 -21.40 63.13
CA LYS A 74 16.42 -20.62 64.37
C LYS A 74 15.13 -19.79 64.31
N LYS A 75 14.35 -19.82 65.39
CA LYS A 75 13.07 -19.09 65.54
C LYS A 75 13.25 -17.61 65.95
N GLU A 76 13.98 -16.84 65.14
CA GLU A 76 14.01 -15.37 65.22
C GLU A 76 13.66 -14.77 63.85
N THR A 77 12.37 -14.53 63.60
CA THR A 77 11.90 -13.79 62.42
C THR A 77 12.48 -12.38 62.46
N ASN A 78 13.50 -12.14 61.63
CA ASN A 78 14.35 -10.97 61.73
C ASN A 78 13.53 -9.70 61.41
N THR A 79 13.07 -8.97 62.44
CA THR A 79 12.14 -7.83 62.32
C THR A 79 12.66 -6.74 61.38
N LYS A 80 13.99 -6.60 61.30
CA LYS A 80 14.70 -5.67 60.38
C LYS A 80 14.64 -6.11 58.92
N LEU A 81 14.38 -7.39 58.63
CA LEU A 81 14.13 -7.91 57.28
C LEU A 81 12.68 -7.67 56.88
N VAL A 82 11.71 -8.06 57.71
CA VAL A 82 10.27 -7.80 57.46
C VAL A 82 10.01 -6.30 57.23
N ASN A 83 10.54 -5.44 58.11
CA ASN A 83 10.47 -3.98 57.92
C ASN A 83 11.16 -3.47 56.65
N PHE A 84 12.16 -4.18 56.12
CA PHE A 84 12.82 -3.81 54.88
C PHE A 84 11.96 -4.14 53.66
N ILE A 85 11.38 -5.35 53.57
CA ILE A 85 10.52 -5.71 52.42
C ILE A 85 9.29 -4.78 52.41
N LEU A 86 8.60 -4.61 53.55
CA LEU A 86 7.37 -3.82 53.65
C LEU A 86 7.56 -2.33 53.33
N LYS A 87 8.73 -1.75 53.62
CA LYS A 87 9.00 -0.30 53.45
C LYS A 87 9.86 0.04 52.24
N LYS A 88 10.54 -0.93 51.63
CA LYS A 88 11.54 -0.70 50.57
C LYS A 88 11.69 -1.81 49.52
N GLY A 89 11.08 -2.99 49.69
CA GLY A 89 11.42 -4.18 48.89
C GLY A 89 10.21 -5.04 48.53
N LYS A 90 9.03 -4.45 48.36
CA LYS A 90 7.80 -5.18 48.06
C LYS A 90 7.82 -5.74 46.64
N LYS A 91 8.23 -4.94 45.65
CA LYS A 91 8.33 -5.41 44.25
C LYS A 91 9.40 -6.50 44.12
N ILE A 92 10.58 -6.29 44.70
CA ILE A 92 11.65 -7.29 44.72
C ILE A 92 11.15 -8.60 45.36
N PHE A 93 10.48 -8.55 46.51
CA PHE A 93 9.93 -9.75 47.16
C PHE A 93 8.91 -10.49 46.27
N ALA A 94 8.01 -9.75 45.62
CA ALA A 94 7.04 -10.31 44.67
C ALA A 94 7.72 -11.02 43.48
N ILE A 95 8.75 -10.38 42.90
CA ILE A 95 9.56 -10.94 41.81
C ILE A 95 10.30 -12.20 42.29
N MET A 96 10.83 -12.21 43.52
CA MET A 96 11.50 -13.39 44.08
C MET A 96 10.55 -14.59 44.19
N LEU A 97 9.31 -14.38 44.67
CA LEU A 97 8.31 -15.44 44.79
C LEU A 97 7.89 -16.00 43.42
N VAL A 98 7.63 -15.14 42.44
CA VAL A 98 7.26 -15.57 41.07
C VAL A 98 8.46 -16.17 40.31
N ALA A 99 9.70 -15.80 40.67
CA ALA A 99 10.93 -16.42 40.17
C ALA A 99 11.33 -17.71 40.94
N GLU A 100 10.40 -18.35 41.67
CA GLU A 100 10.55 -19.62 42.38
C GLU A 100 11.59 -19.62 43.52
N PHE A 101 11.90 -18.46 44.12
CA PHE A 101 12.73 -18.42 45.32
C PHE A 101 11.90 -18.80 46.54
N GLN A 102 12.17 -19.99 47.07
CA GLN A 102 11.56 -20.54 48.28
C GLN A 102 12.62 -20.88 49.34
N GLY A 103 12.19 -21.17 50.57
CA GLY A 103 13.07 -21.68 51.62
C GLY A 103 14.20 -20.71 52.01
N ALA A 104 15.33 -21.27 52.47
CA ALA A 104 16.53 -20.51 52.82
C ALA A 104 17.05 -19.63 51.66
N ARG A 105 16.76 -19.96 50.39
CA ARG A 105 17.20 -19.18 49.22
C ARG A 105 16.51 -17.81 49.15
N LEU A 106 15.21 -17.76 49.46
CA LEU A 106 14.45 -16.50 49.57
C LEU A 106 14.95 -15.64 50.72
N ILE A 107 15.18 -16.27 51.88
CA ILE A 107 15.63 -15.58 53.11
C ILE A 107 17.02 -14.96 52.91
N ASP A 108 17.97 -15.69 52.33
CA ASP A 108 19.32 -15.15 52.09
C ASP A 108 19.30 -14.07 51.00
N ALA A 109 18.63 -14.28 49.87
CA ALA A 109 18.55 -13.28 48.80
C ALA A 109 17.94 -11.94 49.28
N MET A 110 16.80 -11.97 49.99
CA MET A 110 16.22 -10.76 50.59
C MET A 110 17.13 -10.16 51.69
N THR A 111 17.90 -10.99 52.39
CA THR A 111 18.93 -10.53 53.33
C THR A 111 20.11 -9.86 52.62
N GLN A 112 20.50 -10.31 51.43
CA GLN A 112 21.53 -9.69 50.59
C GLN A 112 21.07 -8.31 50.08
N PHE A 113 19.88 -8.20 49.49
CA PHE A 113 19.27 -6.90 49.12
C PHE A 113 19.25 -5.93 50.31
N ARG A 114 18.80 -6.39 51.50
CA ARG A 114 18.80 -5.58 52.72
C ARG A 114 20.20 -5.15 53.16
N LYS A 115 21.18 -6.06 53.17
CA LYS A 115 22.58 -5.75 53.55
C LYS A 115 23.17 -4.67 52.64
N SER A 116 22.93 -4.78 51.33
CA SER A 116 23.35 -3.80 50.32
C SER A 116 22.46 -2.54 50.26
N LYS A 117 21.38 -2.47 51.06
CA LYS A 117 20.38 -1.38 51.10
C LYS A 117 19.63 -1.15 49.78
N LEU A 118 19.64 -2.13 48.87
CA LEU A 118 19.03 -2.05 47.53
C LEU A 118 17.55 -2.42 47.60
N GLY A 119 16.68 -1.41 47.62
CA GLY A 119 15.22 -1.58 47.54
C GLY A 119 14.67 -1.51 46.12
N ASP A 120 13.35 -1.54 45.97
CA ASP A 120 12.60 -1.55 44.69
C ASP A 120 13.01 -0.45 43.71
N SER A 121 13.60 0.65 44.20
CA SER A 121 14.21 1.73 43.40
C SER A 121 15.46 1.33 42.60
N VAL A 122 15.95 0.09 42.73
CA VAL A 122 17.03 -0.47 41.91
C VAL A 122 16.52 -1.10 40.60
N LEU A 123 15.19 -1.25 40.45
CA LEU A 123 14.57 -1.84 39.28
C LEU A 123 14.35 -0.78 38.18
N PRO A 124 14.52 -1.12 36.89
CA PRO A 124 14.89 -2.44 36.36
C PRO A 124 16.39 -2.76 36.48
N ILE A 125 16.68 -4.04 36.74
CA ILE A 125 18.04 -4.59 36.70
C ILE A 125 18.29 -5.13 35.28
N THR A 126 19.09 -4.37 34.52
CA THR A 126 19.62 -4.70 33.18
C THR A 126 20.97 -5.41 33.30
N GLU A 127 21.47 -6.06 32.23
CA GLU A 127 22.80 -6.71 32.28
C GLU A 127 23.94 -5.72 32.60
N GLU A 128 23.80 -4.45 32.19
CA GLU A 128 24.73 -3.37 32.56
C GLU A 128 24.70 -3.10 34.07
N THR A 129 23.52 -2.90 34.64
CA THR A 129 23.33 -2.52 36.06
C THR A 129 23.50 -3.68 37.02
N LYS A 130 23.24 -4.91 36.58
CA LYS A 130 23.50 -6.20 37.25
C LYS A 130 24.94 -6.35 37.74
N SER A 131 25.91 -5.79 37.01
CA SER A 131 27.32 -5.73 37.44
C SER A 131 27.53 -5.01 38.78
N ASN A 132 26.67 -4.03 39.10
CA ASN A 132 26.71 -3.26 40.35
C ASN A 132 26.02 -3.98 41.52
N ILE A 133 25.47 -5.18 41.32
CA ILE A 133 24.80 -5.98 42.35
C ILE A 133 25.67 -7.21 42.64
N PRO A 134 26.70 -7.09 43.49
CA PRO A 134 27.81 -8.06 43.54
C PRO A 134 27.37 -9.48 43.92
N PHE A 135 26.27 -9.63 44.66
CA PHE A 135 25.73 -10.92 45.08
C PHE A 135 24.96 -11.67 43.97
N PHE A 136 24.61 -11.05 42.83
CA PHE A 136 24.05 -11.80 41.69
C PHE A 136 25.06 -12.82 41.14
N SER A 137 26.37 -12.59 41.33
CA SER A 137 27.43 -13.56 40.99
C SER A 137 27.39 -14.84 41.84
N SER A 138 26.76 -14.81 43.02
CA SER A 138 26.61 -16.00 43.89
C SER A 138 25.28 -16.72 43.68
N TRP A 139 24.43 -16.25 42.77
CA TRP A 139 23.19 -16.93 42.38
C TRP A 139 23.46 -17.87 41.20
N SER A 140 22.63 -18.90 41.02
CA SER A 140 22.71 -19.72 39.81
C SER A 140 22.29 -18.89 38.58
N PRO A 141 22.86 -19.13 37.38
CA PRO A 141 22.48 -18.41 36.16
C PRO A 141 20.98 -18.48 35.87
N ILE A 142 20.34 -19.62 36.19
CA ILE A 142 18.90 -19.82 36.06
C ILE A 142 18.13 -18.88 37.00
N SER A 143 18.46 -18.84 38.30
CA SER A 143 17.74 -17.99 39.26
C SER A 143 17.99 -16.49 39.03
N SER A 144 19.17 -16.09 38.54
CA SER A 144 19.39 -14.71 38.07
C SER A 144 18.54 -14.39 36.84
N ARG A 145 18.46 -15.30 35.85
CA ARG A 145 17.62 -15.12 34.66
C ARG A 145 16.13 -15.06 34.98
N ASN A 146 15.63 -15.94 35.86
CA ASN A 146 14.22 -15.95 36.26
C ASN A 146 13.83 -14.63 36.94
N PHE A 147 14.68 -14.08 37.82
CA PHE A 147 14.47 -12.76 38.42
C PHE A 147 14.50 -11.64 37.36
N CYS A 148 15.53 -11.58 36.51
CA CYS A 148 15.69 -10.54 35.49
C CYS A 148 14.61 -10.58 34.39
N ASN A 149 13.98 -11.73 34.16
CA ASN A 149 12.83 -11.86 33.27
C ASN A 149 11.52 -11.52 33.99
N GLY A 150 11.31 -12.05 35.21
CA GLY A 150 10.08 -11.84 35.97
C GLY A 150 9.82 -10.39 36.39
N GLN A 151 10.87 -9.55 36.48
CA GLN A 151 10.72 -8.16 36.92
C GLN A 151 9.75 -7.32 36.06
N TRP A 152 9.65 -7.59 34.76
CA TRP A 152 8.92 -6.72 33.82
C TRP A 152 7.42 -6.64 34.12
N ALA A 153 6.81 -7.73 34.57
CA ALA A 153 5.42 -7.81 35.00
C ALA A 153 5.09 -6.83 36.15
N PHE A 154 6.08 -6.50 37.00
CA PHE A 154 5.91 -5.64 38.17
C PHE A 154 6.28 -4.17 37.90
N LEU A 155 6.69 -3.83 36.67
CA LEU A 155 7.23 -2.51 36.30
C LEU A 155 6.34 -1.72 35.34
N ALA A 156 5.13 -2.20 35.02
CA ALA A 156 4.17 -1.49 34.18
C ALA A 156 3.90 -0.06 34.70
N PRO A 157 4.01 0.98 33.83
CA PRO A 157 3.94 2.38 34.24
C PRO A 157 2.54 2.78 34.69
N VAL A 158 2.45 3.88 35.44
CA VAL A 158 1.19 4.44 35.93
C VAL A 158 1.06 5.88 35.47
N PHE A 159 0.11 6.13 34.57
CA PHE A 159 -0.15 7.41 33.94
C PHE A 159 -0.92 8.34 34.88
N SER A 160 -0.39 9.55 35.07
CA SER A 160 -0.99 10.60 35.90
C SER A 160 -0.46 11.98 35.53
N LYS A 161 -1.24 13.04 35.76
CA LYS A 161 -0.85 14.44 35.47
C LYS A 161 0.37 14.93 36.28
N LYS A 162 0.86 14.14 37.24
CA LYS A 162 2.12 14.42 37.97
C LYS A 162 3.39 14.12 37.16
N ARG A 163 3.34 13.22 36.17
CA ARG A 163 4.50 12.86 35.32
C ARG A 163 4.04 12.60 33.89
N LEU A 164 4.03 13.66 33.09
CA LEU A 164 3.63 13.63 31.67
C LEU A 164 4.76 13.21 30.71
N ASN A 165 5.99 13.01 31.17
CA ASN A 165 7.09 12.45 30.37
C ASN A 165 7.69 11.20 31.06
N LEU A 166 7.65 10.08 30.36
CA LEU A 166 8.02 8.75 30.83
C LEU A 166 9.10 8.17 29.91
N ASP A 167 10.34 8.16 30.39
CA ASP A 167 11.41 7.35 29.80
C ASP A 167 11.41 5.97 30.47
N LEU A 168 11.32 4.91 29.67
CA LEU A 168 11.08 3.53 30.08
C LEU A 168 12.01 2.57 29.32
N HIS A 169 12.59 1.61 30.04
CA HIS A 169 13.38 0.54 29.40
C HIS A 169 12.51 -0.30 28.44
N PRO A 170 13.02 -0.76 27.27
CA PRO A 170 12.22 -1.49 26.27
C PRO A 170 11.45 -2.71 26.80
N GLY A 171 11.98 -3.40 27.81
CA GLY A 171 11.30 -4.53 28.49
C GLY A 171 10.08 -4.15 29.34
N VAL A 172 9.80 -2.87 29.60
CA VAL A 172 8.65 -2.45 30.43
C VAL A 172 7.34 -2.66 29.68
N ILE A 173 6.48 -3.54 30.22
CA ILE A 173 5.16 -3.85 29.66
C ILE A 173 4.23 -2.64 29.81
N LEU A 174 3.50 -2.28 28.75
CA LEU A 174 2.50 -1.20 28.82
C LEU A 174 1.13 -1.80 29.17
N PRO A 175 0.40 -1.24 30.16
CA PRO A 175 -0.80 -1.86 30.73
C PRO A 175 -2.04 -1.56 29.89
N PHE A 176 -2.06 -2.06 28.65
CA PHE A 176 -3.16 -1.88 27.71
C PHE A 176 -3.90 -3.20 27.51
N THR A 177 -5.16 -3.26 27.95
CA THR A 177 -5.99 -4.48 27.97
C THR A 177 -6.84 -4.67 26.72
N TRP A 178 -6.90 -3.66 25.85
CA TRP A 178 -7.51 -3.73 24.52
C TRP A 178 -6.84 -2.73 23.57
N GLN A 179 -6.81 -3.07 22.28
CA GLN A 179 -6.31 -2.26 21.17
C GLN A 179 -7.22 -2.49 19.94
N GLN A 180 -7.39 -1.48 19.08
CA GLN A 180 -8.07 -1.64 17.80
C GLN A 180 -7.13 -2.26 16.74
N ASP A 181 -7.65 -3.25 15.99
CA ASP A 181 -6.93 -3.92 14.90
C ASP A 181 -6.73 -3.02 13.65
N ASP A 182 -7.73 -2.20 13.30
CA ASP A 182 -7.66 -1.30 12.14
C ASP A 182 -6.69 -0.11 12.36
N MET A 183 -5.57 -0.08 11.64
CA MET A 183 -4.66 1.06 11.63
C MET A 183 -5.26 2.27 10.90
N LYS A 184 -5.37 3.41 11.61
CA LYS A 184 -5.68 4.72 11.01
C LYS A 184 -4.40 5.48 10.71
N SER A 185 -3.83 5.23 9.53
CA SER A 185 -2.63 5.91 9.03
C SER A 185 -2.91 7.39 8.73
N GLY A 186 -2.33 8.28 9.54
CA GLY A 186 -2.42 9.74 9.36
C GLY A 186 -1.20 10.32 8.64
N ALA A 187 -1.31 11.57 8.19
CA ALA A 187 -0.22 12.28 7.49
C ALA A 187 1.02 12.59 8.35
N PHE A 188 1.01 12.23 9.65
CA PHE A 188 2.04 12.57 10.64
C PHE A 188 2.38 11.40 11.58
N GLY A 189 2.04 10.15 11.22
CA GLY A 189 2.30 8.96 12.03
C GLY A 189 1.11 8.00 12.11
N GLU A 190 1.34 6.88 12.80
CA GLU A 190 0.33 5.84 13.04
C GLU A 190 -0.34 6.08 14.41
N VAL A 191 -1.67 6.00 14.44
CA VAL A 191 -2.46 6.28 15.65
C VAL A 191 -3.32 5.07 15.99
N HIS A 192 -3.05 4.47 17.15
CA HIS A 192 -3.77 3.32 17.68
C HIS A 192 -4.77 3.77 18.76
N GLN A 193 -5.97 3.18 18.76
CA GLN A 193 -6.88 3.28 19.90
C GLN A 193 -6.57 2.16 20.89
N VAL A 194 -6.38 2.49 22.18
CA VAL A 194 -6.16 1.50 23.26
C VAL A 194 -6.99 1.78 24.50
N THR A 195 -7.21 0.74 25.31
CA THR A 195 -7.78 0.83 26.66
C THR A 195 -6.69 0.61 27.69
N VAL A 196 -6.45 1.61 28.54
CA VAL A 196 -5.47 1.52 29.65
C VAL A 196 -6.14 0.89 30.88
N HIS A 197 -5.47 -0.06 31.54
CA HIS A 197 -5.99 -0.73 32.74
C HIS A 197 -6.39 0.30 33.83
N PRO A 198 -7.58 0.20 34.46
CA PRO A 198 -8.09 1.21 35.39
C PRO A 198 -7.19 1.62 36.56
N SER A 199 -6.34 0.74 37.09
CA SER A 199 -5.38 1.11 38.15
C SER A 199 -4.16 1.90 37.62
N HIS A 200 -3.80 1.69 36.36
CA HIS A 200 -2.64 2.34 35.72
C HIS A 200 -2.95 3.71 35.13
N HIS A 201 -4.19 4.19 35.21
CA HIS A 201 -4.59 5.53 34.79
C HIS A 201 -5.31 6.22 35.96
N LYS A 202 -4.59 7.05 36.73
CA LYS A 202 -5.10 7.64 37.98
C LYS A 202 -5.96 8.89 37.77
N ASP A 203 -5.73 9.61 36.67
CA ASP A 203 -6.48 10.81 36.28
C ASP A 203 -7.31 10.56 35.00
N PRO A 204 -8.22 9.55 34.97
CA PRO A 204 -8.86 9.11 33.73
C PRO A 204 -9.78 10.17 33.14
N VAL A 205 -9.53 10.50 31.87
CA VAL A 205 -10.45 11.33 31.09
C VAL A 205 -11.73 10.54 30.81
N LEU A 206 -12.91 11.14 31.03
CA LEU A 206 -14.21 10.45 30.92
C LEU A 206 -14.93 10.73 29.59
N THR A 207 -15.80 9.81 29.16
CA THR A 207 -16.80 10.01 28.11
C THR A 207 -18.07 10.68 28.67
N PHE A 208 -18.97 11.15 27.79
CA PHE A 208 -20.20 11.85 28.21
C PHE A 208 -21.13 11.01 29.11
N ASP A 209 -21.05 9.68 29.02
CA ASP A 209 -21.79 8.71 29.84
C ASP A 209 -21.07 8.33 31.15
N GLY A 210 -20.03 9.09 31.53
CA GLY A 210 -19.29 8.92 32.78
C GLY A 210 -18.29 7.75 32.80
N LYS A 211 -18.18 6.97 31.72
CA LYS A 211 -17.19 5.88 31.60
C LYS A 211 -15.79 6.43 31.35
N ARG A 212 -14.77 5.60 31.53
CA ARG A 212 -13.39 5.93 31.16
C ARG A 212 -13.27 6.01 29.64
N SER A 213 -12.65 7.07 29.13
CA SER A 213 -12.34 7.23 27.71
C SER A 213 -11.12 6.39 27.33
N ASN A 214 -11.16 5.81 26.13
CA ASN A 214 -10.00 5.18 25.52
C ASN A 214 -8.91 6.23 25.21
N VAL A 215 -7.70 5.75 24.94
CA VAL A 215 -6.52 6.58 24.67
C VAL A 215 -6.13 6.42 23.19
N ALA A 216 -5.76 7.54 22.57
CA ALA A 216 -5.08 7.56 21.27
C ALA A 216 -3.56 7.53 21.51
N ILE A 217 -2.85 6.60 20.90
CA ILE A 217 -1.39 6.51 20.93
C ILE A 217 -0.85 6.78 19.54
N LYS A 218 -0.18 7.93 19.37
CA LYS A 218 0.53 8.31 18.15
C LYS A 218 1.98 7.81 18.26
N GLU A 219 2.38 6.86 17.41
CA GLU A 219 3.79 6.50 17.27
C GLU A 219 4.51 7.56 16.42
N ILE A 220 5.63 8.08 16.94
CA ILE A 220 6.51 8.99 16.22
C ILE A 220 7.58 8.16 15.53
N LYS A 221 7.48 8.08 14.19
CA LYS A 221 8.50 7.45 13.36
C LYS A 221 9.82 8.18 13.54
N GLN A 222 10.86 7.42 13.88
CA GLN A 222 12.23 7.91 13.97
C GLN A 222 12.90 7.66 12.63
N ASP A 223 13.38 8.72 11.97
CA ASP A 223 14.35 8.56 10.89
C ASP A 223 15.64 7.95 11.49
N HIS A 224 16.32 7.08 10.74
CA HIS A 224 17.57 6.47 11.20
C HIS A 224 18.69 7.51 11.25
N ALA A 225 19.09 7.94 12.44
CA ALA A 225 20.30 8.75 12.63
C ALA A 225 21.54 7.89 12.32
N GLU A 226 22.37 8.36 11.40
CA GLU A 226 23.62 7.67 11.03
C GLU A 226 24.78 8.01 12.00
N ASP A 227 24.68 9.13 12.74
CA ASP A 227 25.65 9.53 13.76
C ASP A 227 25.05 10.05 15.09
N LYS A 228 25.94 10.48 16.00
CA LYS A 228 25.59 10.93 17.35
C LYS A 228 25.10 12.39 17.43
N GLU A 229 25.42 13.23 16.45
CA GLU A 229 24.98 14.62 16.40
C GLU A 229 23.56 14.72 15.82
N ASP A 230 23.24 13.88 14.82
CA ASP A 230 21.86 13.68 14.35
C ASP A 230 20.96 13.07 15.43
N GLN A 231 21.42 12.03 16.15
CA GLN A 231 20.66 11.46 17.27
C GLN A 231 20.37 12.54 18.33
N ARG A 232 21.37 13.36 18.67
CA ARG A 232 21.19 14.48 19.60
C ARG A 232 20.20 15.53 19.05
N ALA A 233 20.22 15.83 17.75
CA ALA A 233 19.28 16.75 17.14
C ALA A 233 17.84 16.23 17.17
N LEU A 234 17.64 14.92 17.00
CA LEU A 234 16.35 14.23 17.18
C LEU A 234 15.89 14.23 18.64
N ASP A 235 16.81 14.11 19.60
CA ASP A 235 16.53 14.17 21.04
C ASP A 235 16.11 15.60 21.44
N GLU A 236 16.90 16.61 21.05
CA GLU A 236 16.57 18.03 21.28
C GLU A 236 15.28 18.45 20.54
N ALA A 237 14.89 17.76 19.45
CA ALA A 237 13.57 17.94 18.80
C ALA A 237 12.43 17.32 19.62
N TRP A 238 12.60 16.08 20.08
CA TRP A 238 11.62 15.38 20.93
C TRP A 238 11.36 16.11 22.25
N GLU A 239 12.40 16.62 22.92
CA GLU A 239 12.21 17.40 24.16
C GLU A 239 11.39 18.68 23.93
N ARG A 240 11.59 19.37 22.79
CA ARG A 240 10.80 20.56 22.43
C ARG A 240 9.34 20.23 22.14
N GLU A 241 9.09 19.12 21.44
CA GLU A 241 7.74 18.60 21.13
C GLU A 241 6.97 18.24 22.42
N VAL A 242 7.59 17.42 23.26
CA VAL A 242 7.00 16.99 24.55
C VAL A 242 6.79 18.19 25.47
N LYS A 243 7.74 19.14 25.51
CA LYS A 243 7.55 20.39 26.27
C LYS A 243 6.36 21.20 25.75
N ALA A 244 6.20 21.36 24.44
CA ALA A 244 5.08 22.10 23.86
C ALA A 244 3.72 21.49 24.27
N HIS A 245 3.58 20.17 24.22
CA HIS A 245 2.37 19.49 24.70
C HIS A 245 2.13 19.67 26.21
N ILE A 246 3.19 19.59 27.04
CA ILE A 246 3.10 19.84 28.49
C ILE A 246 2.75 21.31 28.81
N ASP A 247 3.28 22.27 28.07
CA ASP A 247 2.94 23.69 28.24
C ASP A 247 1.52 24.02 27.78
N ILE A 248 1.01 23.36 26.72
CA ILE A 248 -0.35 23.57 26.23
C ILE A 248 -1.41 22.87 27.11
N ASP A 249 -1.14 21.69 27.69
CA ASP A 249 -2.10 21.03 28.62
C ASP A 249 -2.41 21.89 29.86
N LYS A 250 -1.48 22.77 30.27
CA LYS A 250 -1.69 23.75 31.36
C LYS A 250 -2.78 24.79 31.07
N LEU A 251 -3.15 25.01 29.80
CA LEU A 251 -4.31 25.83 29.45
C LEU A 251 -5.63 25.16 29.90
N ASN A 252 -5.66 23.82 30.03
CA ASN A 252 -6.82 23.03 30.46
C ASN A 252 -8.12 23.39 29.71
N HIS A 253 -8.00 23.75 28.43
CA HIS A 253 -9.08 24.40 27.68
C HIS A 253 -10.01 23.38 27.02
N GLN A 254 -11.34 23.60 27.12
CA GLN A 254 -12.36 22.67 26.63
C GLN A 254 -12.20 22.29 25.14
N HIS A 255 -11.70 23.22 24.32
CA HIS A 255 -11.54 23.03 22.87
C HIS A 255 -10.10 22.68 22.43
N ILE A 256 -9.26 22.18 23.34
CA ILE A 256 -7.95 21.57 23.04
C ILE A 256 -8.01 20.07 23.38
N ILE A 257 -7.32 19.21 22.64
CA ILE A 257 -7.24 17.78 22.95
C ILE A 257 -6.40 17.53 24.21
N GLU A 258 -6.93 16.75 25.16
CA GLU A 258 -6.23 16.44 26.42
C GLU A 258 -5.01 15.54 26.18
N PHE A 259 -3.86 15.95 26.74
CA PHE A 259 -2.61 15.19 26.69
C PHE A 259 -2.48 14.32 27.94
N ILE A 260 -1.98 13.08 27.77
CA ILE A 260 -1.93 12.06 28.82
C ILE A 260 -0.49 11.72 29.19
N ALA A 261 0.37 11.46 28.22
CA ALA A 261 1.81 11.24 28.43
C ALA A 261 2.59 11.28 27.11
N ALA A 262 3.88 11.63 27.19
CA ALA A 262 4.91 11.18 26.28
C ALA A 262 5.59 9.94 26.87
N VAL A 263 5.83 8.93 26.04
CA VAL A 263 6.51 7.69 26.41
C VAL A 263 7.66 7.43 25.45
N THR A 264 8.87 7.29 26.00
CA THR A 264 10.02 6.70 25.29
C THR A 264 10.17 5.25 25.78
N ARG A 265 10.11 4.28 24.88
CA ARG A 265 10.27 2.83 25.15
C ARG A 265 10.93 2.18 23.93
N GLY A 266 12.19 2.51 23.68
CA GLY A 266 12.89 2.22 22.42
C GLY A 266 12.39 3.13 21.28
N LYS A 267 11.11 3.01 20.94
CA LYS A 267 10.37 3.97 20.10
C LYS A 267 9.83 5.15 20.93
N ARG A 268 9.28 6.17 20.25
CA ARG A 268 8.65 7.36 20.87
C ARG A 268 7.14 7.39 20.60
N TYR A 269 6.36 7.65 21.65
CA TYR A 269 4.90 7.65 21.60
C TYR A 269 4.31 8.89 22.30
N LEU A 270 3.28 9.49 21.71
CA LEU A 270 2.46 10.54 22.34
C LEU A 270 1.06 10.00 22.61
N MET A 271 0.58 10.15 23.84
CA MET A 271 -0.71 9.65 24.32
C MET A 271 -1.69 10.80 24.55
N PHE A 272 -2.86 10.72 23.92
CA PHE A 272 -3.94 11.71 23.99
C PHE A 272 -5.28 11.04 24.32
N ARG A 273 -6.30 11.81 24.70
CA ARG A 273 -7.69 11.31 24.77
C ARG A 273 -8.15 10.81 23.39
N TRP A 274 -8.85 9.68 23.33
CA TRP A 274 -9.52 9.26 22.10
C TRP A 274 -10.73 10.15 21.77
N ALA A 275 -10.82 10.61 20.52
CA ALA A 275 -11.95 11.37 20.01
C ALA A 275 -13.06 10.44 19.51
N ASP A 276 -13.97 10.07 20.40
CA ASP A 276 -15.04 9.08 20.16
C ASP A 276 -16.10 9.52 19.13
N GLY A 277 -16.06 10.77 18.68
CA GLY A 277 -16.89 11.34 17.63
C GLY A 277 -16.19 11.53 16.27
N GLY A 278 -14.94 11.09 16.10
CA GLY A 278 -14.16 11.21 14.85
C GLY A 278 -13.47 12.56 14.65
N ASN A 279 -13.05 12.85 13.42
CA ASN A 279 -12.61 14.20 13.01
C ASN A 279 -13.76 14.97 12.32
N LEU A 280 -13.58 16.27 12.05
CA LEU A 280 -14.63 17.12 11.49
C LEU A 280 -14.96 16.81 10.01
N ARG A 281 -13.99 16.32 9.22
CA ARG A 281 -14.23 15.84 7.85
C ARG A 281 -15.14 14.61 7.84
N ASP A 282 -14.82 13.62 8.67
CA ASP A 282 -15.62 12.41 8.85
C ASP A 282 -17.04 12.76 9.33
N PHE A 283 -17.16 13.69 10.27
CA PHE A 283 -18.45 14.15 10.78
C PHE A 283 -19.33 14.75 9.67
N TRP A 284 -18.78 15.61 8.80
CA TRP A 284 -19.53 16.16 7.67
C TRP A 284 -19.91 15.09 6.65
N HIS A 285 -19.00 14.15 6.33
CA HIS A 285 -19.26 13.08 5.36
C HIS A 285 -20.34 12.11 5.84
N ASN A 286 -20.26 11.66 7.10
CA ASN A 286 -21.24 10.73 7.70
C ASN A 286 -22.62 11.37 7.92
N ASN A 287 -22.71 12.69 7.94
CA ASN A 287 -23.97 13.44 8.07
C ASN A 287 -24.24 14.22 6.78
N THR A 288 -24.46 13.48 5.68
CA THR A 288 -24.48 14.03 4.31
C THR A 288 -25.43 15.21 4.10
N ARG A 289 -26.58 15.23 4.78
CA ARG A 289 -27.57 16.32 4.72
C ARG A 289 -28.14 16.59 6.12
N PRO A 290 -27.55 17.50 6.92
CA PRO A 290 -28.06 17.82 8.24
C PRO A 290 -29.44 18.46 8.16
N GLN A 291 -30.34 18.13 9.10
CA GLN A 291 -31.59 18.87 9.25
C GLN A 291 -31.30 20.21 9.93
N LEU A 292 -31.39 21.30 9.16
CA LEU A 292 -31.12 22.64 9.67
C LEU A 292 -32.20 23.03 10.69
N CYS A 293 -31.77 23.26 11.93
CA CYS A 293 -32.63 23.64 13.04
C CYS A 293 -31.94 24.67 13.97
N VAL A 294 -32.72 25.27 14.85
CA VAL A 294 -32.27 26.35 15.75
C VAL A 294 -31.15 25.87 16.69
N SER A 295 -31.24 24.66 17.24
CA SER A 295 -30.20 24.07 18.08
C SER A 295 -28.91 23.83 17.29
N LEU A 296 -28.99 23.20 16.11
CA LEU A 296 -27.81 22.91 15.28
C LEU A 296 -27.00 24.17 14.90
N VAL A 297 -27.66 25.25 14.46
CA VAL A 297 -26.94 26.49 14.09
C VAL A 297 -26.32 27.16 15.33
N ARG A 298 -27.06 27.18 16.45
CA ARG A 298 -26.60 27.70 17.75
C ARG A 298 -25.36 26.94 18.23
N ASP A 299 -25.39 25.62 18.16
CA ASP A 299 -24.33 24.74 18.63
C ASP A 299 -23.07 24.86 17.75
N VAL A 300 -23.20 24.88 16.42
CA VAL A 300 -22.06 25.10 15.52
C VAL A 300 -21.39 26.46 15.76
N VAL A 301 -22.17 27.54 15.93
CA VAL A 301 -21.61 28.87 16.25
C VAL A 301 -20.90 28.85 17.61
N LYS A 302 -21.45 28.16 18.62
CA LYS A 302 -20.79 27.98 19.93
C LYS A 302 -19.50 27.15 19.84
N GLN A 303 -19.45 26.10 19.01
CA GLN A 303 -18.21 25.33 18.78
C GLN A 303 -17.12 26.15 18.07
N ILE A 304 -17.48 26.92 17.04
CA ILE A 304 -16.52 27.79 16.33
C ILE A 304 -15.99 28.88 17.28
N ARG A 305 -16.86 29.44 18.15
CA ARG A 305 -16.46 30.38 19.21
C ARG A 305 -15.51 29.75 20.22
N GLY A 306 -15.75 28.50 20.60
CA GLY A 306 -14.87 27.71 21.46
C GLY A 306 -13.48 27.48 20.87
N ILE A 307 -13.39 27.16 19.57
CA ILE A 307 -12.11 27.05 18.85
C ILE A 307 -11.41 28.42 18.76
N ALA A 308 -12.15 29.51 18.55
CA ALA A 308 -11.57 30.86 18.54
C ALA A 308 -10.97 31.26 19.90
N ASP A 309 -11.61 30.90 21.02
CA ASP A 309 -11.08 31.13 22.38
C ASP A 309 -9.85 30.26 22.68
N ALA A 310 -9.84 29.00 22.20
CA ALA A 310 -8.67 28.14 22.28
C ALA A 310 -7.45 28.75 21.56
N LEU A 311 -7.67 29.33 20.37
CA LEU A 311 -6.64 30.04 19.63
C LEU A 311 -6.21 31.34 20.35
N ASP A 312 -7.14 32.10 20.94
CA ASP A 312 -6.83 33.33 21.70
C ASP A 312 -5.91 33.03 22.90
N GLN A 313 -6.20 31.97 23.64
CA GLN A 313 -5.40 31.52 24.79
C GLN A 313 -4.04 30.92 24.36
N LEU A 314 -4.00 30.14 23.28
CA LEU A 314 -2.75 29.61 22.70
C LEU A 314 -1.83 30.75 22.20
N HIS A 315 -2.43 31.76 21.55
CA HIS A 315 -1.77 32.97 21.06
C HIS A 315 -1.36 33.92 22.19
N GLY A 316 -2.07 33.90 23.33
CA GLY A 316 -1.81 34.71 24.52
C GLY A 316 -0.84 34.07 25.53
N TYR A 317 -0.51 32.79 25.39
CA TYR A 317 0.40 32.07 26.30
C TYR A 317 1.76 32.78 26.44
N GLY A 318 2.40 32.59 27.60
CA GLY A 318 3.70 33.18 27.92
C GLY A 318 3.72 34.69 28.12
N GLY A 319 2.56 35.37 28.18
CA GLY A 319 2.46 36.78 28.60
C GLY A 319 3.22 37.76 27.70
N GLY A 320 3.34 37.45 26.40
CA GLY A 320 4.14 38.20 25.43
C GLY A 320 5.58 37.71 25.27
N GLY A 321 6.12 36.96 26.23
CA GLY A 321 7.47 36.39 26.18
C GLY A 321 7.59 35.03 25.48
N GLY A 322 6.48 34.35 25.18
CA GLY A 322 6.50 32.99 24.60
C GLY A 322 5.13 32.46 24.18
N SER A 323 4.62 32.95 23.05
CA SER A 323 3.33 32.52 22.50
C SER A 323 3.44 31.34 21.55
N TYR A 324 2.43 30.46 21.57
CA TYR A 324 2.27 29.38 20.60
C TYR A 324 1.37 29.81 19.41
N ARG A 325 1.41 28.99 18.37
CA ARG A 325 0.66 29.06 17.10
C ARG A 325 0.33 27.62 16.70
N HIS A 326 -0.77 27.35 16.01
CA HIS A 326 -1.06 25.98 15.58
C HIS A 326 -0.40 25.64 14.24
N GLY A 327 -0.58 26.50 13.22
CA GLY A 327 0.12 26.42 11.94
C GLY A 327 -0.38 25.39 10.92
N ASP A 328 -1.32 24.50 11.26
CA ASP A 328 -1.95 23.53 10.33
C ASP A 328 -3.40 23.24 10.77
N ILE A 329 -4.20 24.29 11.01
CA ILE A 329 -5.63 24.18 11.29
C ILE A 329 -6.37 23.69 10.03
N LYS A 330 -7.02 22.53 10.13
CA LYS A 330 -7.82 21.91 9.05
C LYS A 330 -8.87 20.96 9.64
N PRO A 331 -9.93 20.57 8.90
CA PRO A 331 -10.99 19.71 9.43
C PRO A 331 -10.50 18.34 9.95
N GLU A 332 -9.41 17.82 9.39
CA GLU A 332 -8.79 16.56 9.84
C GLU A 332 -8.13 16.68 11.22
N ASN A 333 -7.62 17.88 11.56
CA ASN A 333 -6.97 18.20 12.85
C ASN A 333 -7.96 18.78 13.88
N ILE A 334 -9.25 18.86 13.55
CA ILE A 334 -10.32 19.24 14.48
C ILE A 334 -11.09 17.96 14.84
N LEU A 335 -10.83 17.46 16.04
CA LEU A 335 -11.41 16.24 16.57
C LEU A 335 -12.73 16.51 17.30
N ARG A 336 -13.61 15.52 17.34
CA ARG A 336 -14.95 15.61 17.94
C ARG A 336 -15.10 14.61 19.08
N VAL A 337 -15.52 15.09 20.24
CA VAL A 337 -15.94 14.27 21.39
C VAL A 337 -17.46 14.38 21.52
N ARG A 338 -18.18 13.26 21.63
CA ARG A 338 -19.65 13.25 21.74
C ARG A 338 -20.13 13.84 23.06
N THR A 339 -21.33 14.44 23.05
CA THR A 339 -21.98 15.02 24.24
C THR A 339 -23.27 14.30 24.64
N LYS A 340 -23.92 13.62 23.69
CA LYS A 340 -25.16 12.86 23.93
C LYS A 340 -25.12 11.50 23.24
N SER A 341 -25.77 10.51 23.84
CA SER A 341 -25.94 9.20 23.20
C SER A 341 -26.89 9.34 22.02
N VAL A 342 -26.50 8.84 20.85
CA VAL A 342 -27.27 9.05 19.62
C VAL A 342 -28.43 8.07 19.55
N VAL A 343 -29.57 8.48 20.10
CA VAL A 343 -30.90 7.99 19.71
C VAL A 343 -31.59 9.17 19.00
N PRO A 344 -32.14 8.99 17.79
CA PRO A 344 -32.72 10.08 16.99
C PRO A 344 -33.90 10.76 17.73
N PRO A 345 -34.20 12.06 17.43
CA PRO A 345 -33.96 12.71 16.14
C PRO A 345 -32.87 13.78 16.08
N GLU A 346 -32.28 14.22 17.19
CA GLU A 346 -31.33 15.35 17.16
C GLU A 346 -29.88 14.96 16.84
N LEU A 347 -29.26 15.69 15.91
CA LEU A 347 -27.82 15.61 15.65
C LEU A 347 -27.01 16.12 16.87
N ASP A 348 -25.91 15.44 17.17
CA ASP A 348 -24.90 15.88 18.15
C ASP A 348 -23.70 16.48 17.40
N VAL A 349 -23.48 17.79 17.52
CA VAL A 349 -22.25 18.42 17.00
C VAL A 349 -21.01 17.94 17.76
N GLY A 350 -21.17 17.57 19.04
CA GLY A 350 -20.08 17.25 19.94
C GLY A 350 -19.31 18.49 20.43
N VAL A 351 -18.33 18.28 21.30
CA VAL A 351 -17.27 19.27 21.58
C VAL A 351 -16.19 19.11 20.52
N LEU A 352 -15.94 20.16 19.76
CA LEU A 352 -14.83 20.21 18.80
C LEU A 352 -13.54 20.67 19.49
N LYS A 353 -12.46 19.94 19.27
CA LYS A 353 -11.14 20.14 19.90
C LYS A 353 -10.05 20.22 18.83
N ILE A 354 -9.17 21.21 18.94
CA ILE A 354 -7.95 21.27 18.11
C ILE A 354 -6.94 20.22 18.58
N ALA A 355 -6.28 19.56 17.63
CA ALA A 355 -5.35 18.46 17.86
C ALA A 355 -4.17 18.52 16.88
N ASP A 356 -3.20 17.62 17.07
CA ASP A 356 -1.97 17.55 16.28
C ASP A 356 -1.13 18.85 16.30
N LEU A 357 -0.87 19.31 17.53
CA LEU A 357 -0.09 20.50 17.84
C LEU A 357 1.44 20.32 17.63
N GLY A 358 1.89 19.23 16.99
CA GLY A 358 3.31 18.91 16.76
C GLY A 358 4.06 19.83 15.78
N LEU A 359 3.41 20.90 15.33
CA LEU A 359 4.01 21.98 14.55
C LEU A 359 3.95 23.34 15.31
N ALA A 360 3.58 23.33 16.59
CA ALA A 360 3.36 24.52 17.42
C ALA A 360 4.67 25.20 17.84
N LYS A 361 5.22 25.99 16.92
CA LYS A 361 6.52 26.66 17.06
C LYS A 361 6.44 27.83 18.05
N HIS A 362 7.14 27.70 19.17
CA HIS A 362 7.33 28.77 20.17
C HIS A 362 8.05 29.97 19.55
N HIS A 363 7.50 31.17 19.73
CA HIS A 363 8.10 32.41 19.21
C HIS A 363 8.94 33.12 20.28
N ASN A 364 10.27 33.02 20.18
CA ASN A 364 11.20 33.96 20.81
C ASN A 364 11.60 35.05 19.80
N VAL A 365 11.93 36.24 20.31
CA VAL A 365 12.49 37.33 19.50
C VAL A 365 13.95 37.05 19.16
N GLY A 366 14.29 37.12 17.88
CA GLY A 366 15.67 37.09 17.39
C GLY A 366 16.26 35.69 17.15
N THR A 367 16.21 35.22 15.89
CA THR A 367 17.41 34.92 15.08
C THR A 367 16.97 34.61 13.65
N GLU A 368 17.52 35.36 12.69
CA GLU A 368 17.60 34.91 11.30
C GLU A 368 18.74 33.86 11.19
N PHE A 369 18.84 33.17 10.05
CA PHE A 369 19.80 32.08 9.77
C PHE A 369 19.70 30.79 10.62
N ARG A 370 19.03 29.77 10.05
CA ARG A 370 19.54 28.39 10.06
C ARG A 370 19.39 27.80 8.65
N GLY A 371 20.49 27.31 8.09
CA GLY A 371 20.62 26.94 6.67
C GLY A 371 20.06 25.57 6.27
N ALA A 372 19.37 24.86 7.16
CA ALA A 372 18.75 23.57 6.86
C ALA A 372 17.28 23.76 6.47
N GLN A 373 16.92 23.43 5.22
CA GLN A 373 15.51 23.17 4.90
C GLN A 373 15.13 21.84 5.54
N THR A 374 14.36 21.89 6.64
CA THR A 374 13.76 20.69 7.22
C THR A 374 13.00 19.94 6.13
N SER A 375 13.36 18.68 5.92
CA SER A 375 12.65 17.72 5.08
C SER A 375 11.19 17.56 5.52
N MET A 376 10.38 16.92 4.68
CA MET A 376 8.95 16.68 4.90
C MET A 376 8.08 17.95 5.02
N ARG A 377 7.65 18.50 3.87
CA ARG A 377 6.63 19.57 3.80
C ARG A 377 5.21 19.03 4.06
N TYR A 378 4.94 18.54 5.27
CA TYR A 378 3.57 18.22 5.69
C TYR A 378 2.86 19.44 6.31
N THR A 379 2.34 20.30 5.44
CA THR A 379 1.29 21.29 5.75
C THR A 379 0.24 21.20 4.67
N THR A 380 -1.05 21.16 5.01
CA THR A 380 -2.10 20.96 4.00
C THR A 380 -2.35 22.27 3.24
N TYR A 381 -1.61 22.43 2.14
CA TYR A 381 -1.53 23.56 1.18
C TYR A 381 -2.87 24.24 0.80
N ARG A 382 -4.02 23.59 0.97
CA ARG A 382 -5.38 24.19 0.87
C ARG A 382 -5.67 25.25 1.94
N TYR A 383 -5.25 25.00 3.18
CA TYR A 383 -5.57 25.83 4.36
C TYR A 383 -4.50 26.87 4.67
N GLU A 384 -3.42 26.90 3.88
CA GLU A 384 -2.30 27.80 4.03
C GLU A 384 -2.68 29.26 3.64
N PRO A 385 -2.26 30.28 4.42
CA PRO A 385 -2.52 31.68 4.12
C PRO A 385 -1.50 32.30 3.15
N PRO A 386 -1.87 33.39 2.44
CA PRO A 386 -1.01 34.00 1.41
C PRO A 386 0.37 34.45 1.91
N GLU A 387 0.47 34.97 3.13
CA GLU A 387 1.74 35.44 3.71
C GLU A 387 2.72 34.32 4.11
N ALA A 388 2.31 33.04 4.04
CA ALA A 388 3.21 31.92 4.31
C ALA A 388 4.17 31.64 3.13
N ARG A 389 3.81 32.06 1.91
CA ARG A 389 4.62 31.83 0.70
C ARG A 389 5.78 32.83 0.58
N PRO A 390 7.01 32.38 0.28
CA PRO A 390 8.12 33.26 -0.05
C PRO A 390 7.80 34.21 -1.22
N GLY A 391 8.16 35.49 -1.08
CA GLY A 391 8.04 36.49 -2.15
C GLY A 391 6.66 37.12 -2.36
N ILE A 392 5.72 36.97 -1.42
CA ILE A 392 4.41 37.67 -1.44
C ILE A 392 4.32 38.82 -0.41
N SER A 393 5.01 38.69 0.73
CA SER A 393 5.08 39.73 1.77
C SER A 393 6.47 40.36 1.86
N THR A 394 6.53 41.67 2.08
CA THR A 394 7.77 42.41 2.38
C THR A 394 8.20 42.29 3.85
N THR A 395 7.32 41.84 4.74
CA THR A 395 7.65 41.47 6.13
C THR A 395 7.71 39.94 6.24
N PRO A 396 8.91 39.33 6.41
CA PRO A 396 9.07 37.89 6.58
C PRO A 396 8.73 37.44 8.03
N GLY A 397 7.54 37.79 8.51
CA GLY A 397 7.06 37.51 9.85
C GLY A 397 5.98 36.42 9.90
N ARG A 398 6.30 35.26 10.49
CA ARG A 398 5.34 34.17 10.77
C ARG A 398 4.29 34.62 11.80
N SER A 399 3.19 35.22 11.34
CA SER A 399 2.17 35.85 12.19
C SER A 399 1.20 34.84 12.84
N LYS A 400 0.71 35.19 14.04
CA LYS A 400 -0.43 34.53 14.72
C LYS A 400 -1.70 34.54 13.86
N ARG A 401 -1.87 35.55 13.00
CA ARG A 401 -3.05 35.68 12.11
C ARG A 401 -3.08 34.64 10.98
N GLN A 402 -2.08 33.76 10.88
CA GLN A 402 -2.12 32.60 9.99
C GLN A 402 -3.25 31.63 10.38
N ASP A 403 -3.37 31.27 11.66
CA ASP A 403 -4.42 30.36 12.15
C ASP A 403 -5.85 30.92 11.89
N ILE A 404 -5.98 32.25 11.89
CA ILE A 404 -7.24 32.99 11.66
C ILE A 404 -7.74 32.88 10.21
N TRP A 405 -6.84 32.71 9.24
CA TRP A 405 -7.22 32.41 7.86
C TRP A 405 -7.72 30.98 7.73
N SER A 406 -6.97 30.02 8.30
CA SER A 406 -7.28 28.60 8.22
C SER A 406 -8.62 28.24 8.89
N ILE A 407 -8.92 28.81 10.07
CA ILE A 407 -10.26 28.68 10.68
C ILE A 407 -11.36 29.39 9.86
N GLY A 408 -11.01 30.42 9.09
CA GLY A 408 -11.90 31.06 8.10
C GLY A 408 -12.31 30.12 6.98
N CYS A 409 -11.37 29.36 6.44
CA CYS A 409 -11.63 28.30 5.46
C CYS A 409 -12.56 27.22 6.05
N VAL A 410 -12.21 26.68 7.24
CA VAL A 410 -13.03 25.68 7.94
C VAL A 410 -14.45 26.19 8.20
N THR A 411 -14.60 27.45 8.61
CA THR A 411 -15.91 28.08 8.86
C THR A 411 -16.76 28.16 7.58
N LEU A 412 -16.15 28.49 6.43
CA LEU A 412 -16.85 28.51 5.14
C LEU A 412 -17.32 27.11 4.73
N GLU A 413 -16.48 26.08 4.90
CA GLU A 413 -16.86 24.68 4.64
C GLU A 413 -18.03 24.22 5.54
N PHE A 414 -18.01 24.61 6.83
CA PHE A 414 -19.10 24.35 7.77
C PHE A 414 -20.43 24.97 7.32
N ILE A 415 -20.41 26.23 6.84
CA ILE A 415 -21.61 26.92 6.34
C ILE A 415 -22.18 26.22 5.10
N ILE A 416 -21.32 25.79 4.16
CA ILE A 416 -21.76 25.09 2.94
C ILE A 416 -22.41 23.75 3.31
N TRP A 417 -21.80 22.98 4.22
CA TRP A 417 -22.37 21.73 4.72
C TRP A 417 -23.69 21.94 5.46
N LEU A 418 -23.83 22.97 6.29
CA LEU A 418 -25.09 23.30 6.99
C LEU A 418 -26.25 23.65 6.03
N LEU A 419 -25.97 24.39 4.95
CA LEU A 419 -27.00 24.90 4.04
C LEU A 419 -27.34 23.96 2.88
N TYR A 420 -26.38 23.15 2.43
CA TYR A 420 -26.46 22.34 1.19
C TYR A 420 -25.90 20.91 1.31
N GLY A 421 -25.34 20.52 2.46
CA GLY A 421 -24.82 19.16 2.71
C GLY A 421 -23.42 18.87 2.16
N ALA A 422 -22.96 17.65 2.40
CA ALA A 422 -21.63 17.15 2.05
C ALA A 422 -21.39 17.08 0.53
N ASP A 423 -22.44 16.83 -0.26
CA ASP A 423 -22.38 16.79 -1.73
C ASP A 423 -21.89 18.15 -2.27
N ALA A 424 -22.51 19.24 -1.80
CA ALA A 424 -22.20 20.61 -2.20
C ALA A 424 -20.87 21.10 -1.64
N LEU A 425 -20.50 20.66 -0.43
CA LEU A 425 -19.15 20.89 0.12
C LEU A 425 -18.07 20.20 -0.74
N THR A 426 -18.36 19.01 -1.25
CA THR A 426 -17.44 18.28 -2.15
C THR A 426 -17.34 18.97 -3.51
N GLU A 427 -18.46 19.44 -4.08
CA GLU A 427 -18.47 20.25 -5.31
C GLU A 427 -17.69 21.57 -5.15
N PHE A 428 -17.85 22.26 -4.01
CA PHE A 428 -17.06 23.46 -3.68
C PHE A 428 -15.57 23.13 -3.55
N ASN A 429 -15.22 22.06 -2.83
CA ASN A 429 -13.83 21.66 -2.65
C ASN A 429 -13.15 21.25 -3.98
N ALA A 430 -13.90 20.73 -4.96
CA ALA A 430 -13.42 20.47 -6.32
C ALA A 430 -13.17 21.75 -7.14
N LYS A 431 -13.94 22.82 -6.93
CA LYS A 431 -13.72 24.14 -7.58
C LYS A 431 -12.41 24.82 -7.13
N LEU A 432 -11.78 24.33 -6.07
CA LEU A 432 -10.47 24.75 -5.57
C LEU A 432 -9.36 23.75 -5.90
N VAL A 433 -9.52 22.95 -6.95
CA VAL A 433 -8.44 22.16 -7.53
C VAL A 433 -8.02 22.83 -8.84
N SER A 434 -6.98 23.66 -8.78
CA SER A 434 -6.30 24.08 -10.00
C SER A 434 -5.71 22.85 -10.66
N GLU A 435 -6.16 22.54 -11.86
CA GLU A 435 -5.29 22.43 -13.03
C GLU A 435 -3.98 21.62 -12.87
N MET A 436 -2.94 22.12 -12.19
CA MET A 436 -1.74 21.31 -11.83
C MET A 436 -1.98 20.26 -10.72
N GLU A 437 -3.24 19.95 -10.46
CA GLU A 437 -3.82 18.95 -9.56
C GLU A 437 -3.41 19.02 -8.07
N LYS A 438 -2.52 19.96 -7.73
CA LYS A 438 -2.16 20.33 -6.36
C LYS A 438 -3.21 21.29 -5.82
N SER A 439 -4.21 20.72 -5.13
CA SER A 439 -5.29 21.39 -4.38
C SER A 439 -4.99 22.85 -3.99
N SER A 440 -5.55 23.83 -4.71
CA SER A 440 -5.32 25.26 -4.51
C SER A 440 -5.62 25.71 -3.07
N PRO A 441 -4.92 26.75 -2.56
CA PRO A 441 -5.38 27.46 -1.37
C PRO A 441 -6.59 28.34 -1.68
N TYR A 442 -7.17 28.92 -0.63
CA TYR A 442 -8.28 29.88 -0.70
C TYR A 442 -7.89 31.27 -1.26
N PHE A 443 -6.69 31.41 -1.84
CA PHE A 443 -6.18 32.64 -2.45
C PHE A 443 -5.58 32.38 -3.83
N GLU A 444 -5.59 33.39 -4.70
CA GLU A 444 -4.87 33.39 -5.98
C GLU A 444 -3.86 34.55 -6.02
N ILE A 445 -2.82 34.42 -6.85
CA ILE A 445 -1.74 35.40 -6.96
C ILE A 445 -1.89 36.15 -8.28
N GLU A 446 -2.11 37.46 -8.20
CA GLU A 446 -2.02 38.35 -9.36
C GLU A 446 -0.57 38.85 -9.53
N VAL A 447 -0.18 39.10 -10.78
CA VAL A 447 1.07 39.82 -11.10
C VAL A 447 0.68 41.15 -11.72
N LYS A 448 0.98 42.25 -11.04
CA LYS A 448 0.69 43.63 -11.49
C LYS A 448 1.98 44.44 -11.45
N GLY A 449 2.40 44.98 -12.61
CA GLY A 449 3.64 45.74 -12.74
C GLY A 449 4.91 44.96 -12.36
N GLY A 450 4.91 43.63 -12.47
CA GLY A 450 5.99 42.76 -12.03
C GLY A 450 5.96 42.40 -10.53
N GLN A 451 5.16 43.08 -9.71
CA GLN A 451 4.96 42.75 -8.30
C GLN A 451 3.88 41.66 -8.15
N LYS A 452 4.16 40.66 -7.31
CA LYS A 452 3.21 39.60 -6.94
C LYS A 452 2.33 40.07 -5.79
N THR A 453 1.02 40.03 -5.96
CA THR A 453 0.04 40.37 -4.92
C THR A 453 -1.00 39.26 -4.79
N ALA A 454 -1.43 38.94 -3.57
CA ALA A 454 -2.45 37.92 -3.34
C ALA A 454 -3.84 38.56 -3.18
N LYS A 455 -4.88 37.83 -3.59
CA LYS A 455 -6.30 38.11 -3.31
C LYS A 455 -7.03 36.80 -2.99
N VAL A 456 -8.23 36.88 -2.41
CA VAL A 456 -9.09 35.71 -2.22
C VAL A 456 -9.40 35.06 -3.57
N HIS A 457 -9.37 33.74 -3.64
CA HIS A 457 -9.61 33.00 -4.88
C HIS A 457 -11.04 33.27 -5.37
N THR A 458 -11.17 33.59 -6.66
CA THR A 458 -12.42 33.81 -7.42
C THR A 458 -13.55 32.86 -7.00
N ALA A 459 -13.37 31.55 -7.14
CA ALA A 459 -14.37 30.54 -6.77
C ALA A 459 -14.80 30.59 -5.29
N VAL A 460 -13.91 30.99 -4.37
CA VAL A 460 -14.24 31.20 -2.93
C VAL A 460 -15.12 32.43 -2.77
N ASN A 461 -14.76 33.55 -3.40
CA ASN A 461 -15.54 34.77 -3.35
C ASN A 461 -16.93 34.59 -3.99
N ASP A 462 -17.01 33.96 -5.16
CA ASP A 462 -18.25 33.72 -5.87
C ASP A 462 -19.18 32.76 -5.11
N THR A 463 -18.59 31.80 -4.37
CA THR A 463 -19.33 30.96 -3.44
C THR A 463 -19.87 31.79 -2.27
N MET A 464 -19.06 32.63 -1.62
CA MET A 464 -19.56 33.53 -0.55
C MET A 464 -20.70 34.45 -1.05
N GLU A 465 -20.60 34.96 -2.28
CA GLU A 465 -21.67 35.74 -2.93
C GLU A 465 -22.93 34.90 -3.20
N ALA A 466 -22.79 33.62 -3.57
CA ALA A 466 -23.92 32.70 -3.71
C ALA A 466 -24.60 32.40 -2.36
N LEU A 467 -23.82 32.18 -1.30
CA LEU A 467 -24.31 31.95 0.06
C LEU A 467 -25.05 33.18 0.64
N LEU A 468 -24.56 34.40 0.36
CA LEU A 468 -25.26 35.65 0.71
C LEU A 468 -26.60 35.82 -0.05
N ARG A 469 -26.79 35.07 -1.16
CA ARG A 469 -28.06 34.98 -1.91
C ARG A 469 -28.93 33.78 -1.51
N ASP A 470 -28.59 33.03 -0.46
CA ASP A 470 -29.48 32.00 0.12
C ASP A 470 -30.71 32.62 0.81
N GLN A 471 -31.81 31.88 0.94
CA GLN A 471 -33.03 32.35 1.60
C GLN A 471 -32.84 32.73 3.09
N GLU A 472 -31.93 32.07 3.83
CA GLU A 472 -31.63 32.46 5.23
C GLU A 472 -30.85 33.79 5.30
N CYS A 473 -30.26 34.23 4.18
CA CYS A 473 -29.51 35.48 4.06
C CYS A 473 -30.35 36.62 3.45
N ARG A 474 -31.36 36.31 2.62
CA ARG A 474 -32.21 37.29 1.92
C ARG A 474 -33.20 38.05 2.80
N PHE A 475 -33.49 37.58 4.02
CA PHE A 475 -34.50 38.23 4.86
C PHE A 475 -34.07 39.64 5.29
N GLU A 476 -35.02 40.54 5.52
CA GLU A 476 -34.74 41.93 5.91
C GLU A 476 -34.17 42.04 7.33
N GLU A 477 -34.58 41.12 8.21
CA GLU A 477 -33.95 40.92 9.52
C GLU A 477 -32.56 40.28 9.37
N ALA A 478 -31.70 40.46 10.38
CA ALA A 478 -30.40 39.78 10.44
C ALA A 478 -30.59 38.29 10.79
N SER A 479 -29.63 37.45 10.39
CA SER A 479 -29.59 36.03 10.75
C SER A 479 -28.16 35.58 11.06
N ALA A 480 -28.03 34.53 11.88
CA ALA A 480 -26.75 33.99 12.33
C ALA A 480 -25.84 33.58 11.17
N ILE A 481 -26.42 32.97 10.13
CA ILE A 481 -25.68 32.50 8.95
C ILE A 481 -25.20 33.69 8.10
N LYS A 482 -26.04 34.71 7.90
CA LYS A 482 -25.71 35.96 7.19
C LYS A 482 -24.56 36.72 7.87
N ASP A 483 -24.62 36.84 9.20
CA ASP A 483 -23.56 37.45 10.00
C ASP A 483 -22.27 36.59 9.98
N LEU A 484 -22.37 35.26 10.04
CA LEU A 484 -21.21 34.37 10.02
C LEU A 484 -20.47 34.39 8.67
N ILE A 485 -21.19 34.39 7.53
CA ILE A 485 -20.59 34.64 6.21
C ILE A 485 -19.98 36.04 6.15
N GLY A 486 -20.63 37.03 6.78
CA GLY A 486 -20.10 38.38 6.94
C GLY A 486 -18.77 38.42 7.70
N ILE A 487 -18.62 37.63 8.76
CA ILE A 487 -17.37 37.47 9.52
C ILE A 487 -16.30 36.78 8.65
N VAL A 488 -16.63 35.66 7.99
CA VAL A 488 -15.69 34.97 7.08
C VAL A 488 -15.13 35.94 6.04
N LYS A 489 -16.02 36.66 5.31
CA LYS A 489 -15.63 37.55 4.22
C LYS A 489 -14.92 38.83 4.67
N LYS A 490 -15.31 39.42 5.81
CA LYS A 490 -14.81 40.74 6.25
C LYS A 490 -13.72 40.70 7.32
N LYS A 491 -13.50 39.56 7.99
CA LYS A 491 -12.53 39.41 9.10
C LYS A 491 -11.54 38.25 8.93
N LEU A 492 -11.92 37.13 8.31
CA LEU A 492 -11.10 35.89 8.31
C LEU A 492 -10.36 35.66 7.00
N LEU A 493 -11.08 35.56 5.88
CA LEU A 493 -10.51 35.41 4.54
C LEU A 493 -10.10 36.78 3.96
N VAL A 494 -9.27 37.50 4.72
CA VAL A 494 -8.75 38.83 4.35
C VAL A 494 -7.24 38.72 4.14
N VAL A 495 -6.75 39.13 2.97
CA VAL A 495 -5.31 39.02 2.64
C VAL A 495 -4.49 40.06 3.40
N ASN A 496 -4.98 41.30 3.50
CA ASN A 496 -4.23 42.38 4.15
C ASN A 496 -4.21 42.20 5.68
N LEU A 497 -3.01 42.16 6.26
CA LEU A 497 -2.81 42.03 7.71
C LEU A 497 -2.82 43.39 8.43
N GLY A 498 -2.67 44.49 7.69
CA GLY A 498 -2.46 45.82 8.23
C GLY A 498 -1.07 46.02 8.85
N ALA A 499 -0.75 47.27 9.17
CA ALA A 499 0.43 47.59 9.96
C ALA A 499 0.18 47.16 11.41
N ALA A 500 0.61 45.95 11.78
CA ALA A 500 0.71 45.56 13.18
C ALA A 500 1.76 46.45 13.86
N THR A 501 1.35 47.17 14.90
CA THR A 501 2.22 48.08 15.66
C THR A 501 3.36 47.32 16.32
N LEU A 502 4.57 47.56 15.81
CA LEU A 502 5.80 47.30 16.56
C LEU A 502 5.87 48.33 17.71
N ASN A 503 5.24 48.02 18.84
CA ASN A 503 5.54 48.47 20.22
C ASN A 503 4.34 48.21 21.17
N ASP A 504 4.14 46.96 21.60
CA ASP A 504 3.34 46.63 22.80
C ASP A 504 4.28 46.38 24.00
N THR A 505 5.05 47.41 24.36
CA THR A 505 6.09 47.35 25.41
C THR A 505 6.12 48.60 26.31
N ALA A 506 4.96 49.12 26.71
CA ALA A 506 4.87 50.10 27.80
C ALA A 506 3.51 50.13 28.53
N ALA A 507 3.59 50.20 29.87
CA ALA A 507 2.60 50.73 30.82
C ALA A 507 1.19 50.07 30.94
N ALA A 508 0.75 49.89 32.19
CA ALA A 508 -0.64 49.60 32.51
C ALA A 508 -1.48 50.90 32.48
N GLY A 509 -2.64 50.84 31.83
CA GLY A 509 -3.60 51.96 31.76
C GLY A 509 -4.89 51.52 31.06
N SER A 510 -6.03 52.03 31.52
CA SER A 510 -7.38 51.62 31.12
C SER A 510 -7.60 51.52 29.60
N PRO A 511 -8.29 50.49 29.08
CA PRO A 511 -8.60 50.39 27.65
C PRO A 511 -9.47 51.57 27.17
N PRO A 512 -9.12 52.25 26.06
CA PRO A 512 -9.93 53.34 25.54
C PRO A 512 -11.19 52.80 24.85
N HIS A 513 -12.37 53.17 25.38
CA HIS A 513 -13.59 53.15 24.59
C HIS A 513 -13.48 54.19 23.47
N GLN A 514 -13.34 53.77 22.20
CA GLN A 514 -14.22 54.15 21.07
C GLN A 514 -13.72 53.66 19.69
N SER A 515 -14.67 53.06 18.96
CA SER A 515 -14.84 53.06 17.50
C SER A 515 -13.69 53.52 16.57
N THR A 516 -13.13 52.57 15.80
CA THR A 516 -12.96 52.74 14.33
C THR A 516 -13.29 51.46 13.56
N THR A 517 -14.20 51.55 12.60
CA THR A 517 -14.59 50.45 11.70
C THR A 517 -13.64 50.31 10.52
N HIS A 518 -12.41 49.84 10.75
CA HIS A 518 -11.44 49.59 9.67
C HIS A 518 -11.78 48.31 8.87
N THR A 519 -12.71 48.44 7.93
CA THR A 519 -13.07 47.39 6.97
C THR A 519 -11.93 47.18 5.97
N GLY A 520 -10.98 46.30 6.29
CA GLY A 520 -9.89 45.96 5.37
C GLY A 520 -8.78 45.04 5.88
N PHE A 521 -8.73 44.71 7.18
CA PHE A 521 -7.64 43.91 7.76
C PHE A 521 -8.13 42.59 8.37
N ARG A 522 -7.28 41.54 8.32
CA ARG A 522 -7.56 40.25 8.98
C ARG A 522 -7.56 40.40 10.50
N ALA A 523 -8.58 39.83 11.14
CA ALA A 523 -8.81 39.84 12.58
C ALA A 523 -7.73 39.10 13.40
N SER A 524 -7.71 39.35 14.71
CA SER A 524 -7.09 38.45 15.72
C SER A 524 -8.06 37.34 16.18
N ALA A 525 -7.59 36.42 17.03
CA ALA A 525 -8.45 35.45 17.70
C ALA A 525 -9.49 36.15 18.59
N ARG A 526 -9.05 37.11 19.42
CA ARG A 526 -9.93 38.00 20.21
C ARG A 526 -11.02 38.67 19.40
N ASP A 527 -10.69 39.22 18.24
CA ASP A 527 -11.64 39.89 17.34
C ASP A 527 -12.68 38.94 16.73
N LEU A 528 -12.36 37.65 16.62
CA LEU A 528 -13.27 36.59 16.20
C LEU A 528 -14.16 36.12 17.37
N VAL A 529 -13.59 35.93 18.57
CA VAL A 529 -14.36 35.65 19.79
C VAL A 529 -15.42 36.73 20.02
N LEU A 530 -15.03 38.00 20.02
CA LEU A 530 -15.94 39.14 20.18
C LEU A 530 -16.99 39.25 19.05
N ALA A 531 -16.66 38.81 17.83
CA ALA A 531 -17.62 38.78 16.73
C ALA A 531 -18.67 37.66 16.91
N LEU A 532 -18.25 36.49 17.37
CA LEU A 532 -19.12 35.34 17.59
C LEU A 532 -19.98 35.51 18.85
N ASP A 533 -19.42 36.12 19.91
CA ASP A 533 -20.19 36.50 21.11
C ASP A 533 -21.29 37.51 20.76
N ALA A 534 -21.08 38.41 19.79
CA ALA A 534 -22.13 39.28 19.26
C ALA A 534 -23.19 38.54 18.43
N VAL A 535 -22.83 37.46 17.71
CA VAL A 535 -23.79 36.59 17.02
C VAL A 535 -24.62 35.78 18.02
N ILE A 536 -23.99 35.24 19.05
CA ILE A 536 -24.66 34.50 20.14
C ILE A 536 -25.63 35.43 20.89
N ALA A 537 -25.19 36.62 21.29
CA ALA A 537 -26.02 37.60 22.00
C ALA A 537 -27.21 38.14 21.18
N LYS A 538 -27.16 38.07 19.84
CA LYS A 538 -28.33 38.34 18.97
C LYS A 538 -29.31 37.16 18.99
N GLY A 539 -28.81 35.94 18.79
CA GLY A 539 -29.64 34.73 18.76
C GLY A 539 -30.25 34.33 20.10
N GLU A 540 -29.64 34.73 21.22
CA GLU A 540 -30.21 34.56 22.57
C GLU A 540 -31.30 35.61 22.88
N ARG A 541 -31.42 36.68 22.08
CA ARG A 541 -32.52 37.68 22.16
C ARG A 541 -33.66 37.42 21.17
N ASN A 542 -33.40 36.73 20.07
CA ASN A 542 -34.40 36.37 19.06
C ASN A 542 -34.11 34.98 18.50
N GLU A 543 -34.94 33.99 18.80
CA GLU A 543 -34.68 32.62 18.37
C GLU A 543 -34.75 32.44 16.83
N ARG A 544 -35.55 33.26 16.12
CA ARG A 544 -35.64 33.25 14.65
C ARG A 544 -34.37 33.75 13.95
N TYR A 545 -33.48 34.44 14.67
CA TYR A 545 -32.17 34.83 14.16
C TYR A 545 -31.28 33.61 13.86
N TRP A 546 -31.42 32.51 14.61
CA TRP A 546 -30.64 31.29 14.35
C TRP A 546 -31.03 30.61 13.04
N TYR A 547 -32.33 30.49 12.78
CA TYR A 547 -32.89 29.85 11.59
C TYR A 547 -34.33 30.32 11.35
N THR A 548 -34.70 30.59 10.10
CA THR A 548 -36.02 31.16 9.79
C THR A 548 -37.17 30.15 9.80
N GLY A 549 -36.87 28.85 9.89
CA GLY A 549 -37.88 27.77 9.91
C GLY A 549 -38.56 27.49 8.57
N LYS A 550 -38.12 28.12 7.46
CA LYS A 550 -38.75 28.00 6.14
C LYS A 550 -38.34 26.69 5.45
N PRO A 551 -39.27 25.94 4.82
CA PRO A 551 -38.94 24.71 4.10
C PRO A 551 -37.89 24.94 2.99
N ARG A 552 -36.78 24.18 3.01
CA ARG A 552 -35.68 24.29 2.05
C ARG A 552 -35.81 23.38 0.81
N GLY A 553 -36.97 22.77 0.59
CA GLY A 553 -37.20 21.63 -0.32
C GLY A 553 -36.99 21.83 -1.82
N HIS A 554 -36.46 22.97 -2.28
CA HIS A 554 -36.23 23.29 -3.69
C HIS A 554 -34.77 23.71 -4.00
N LEU A 555 -33.88 23.77 -3.00
CA LEU A 555 -32.49 24.21 -3.16
C LEU A 555 -31.52 23.01 -3.07
N VAL A 556 -31.37 22.27 -4.16
CA VAL A 556 -30.55 21.03 -4.20
C VAL A 556 -29.06 21.30 -4.54
N HIS A 557 -28.75 22.42 -5.18
CA HIS A 557 -27.38 22.75 -5.64
C HIS A 557 -27.08 24.25 -5.49
N LEU A 558 -25.79 24.60 -5.38
CA LEU A 558 -25.35 25.98 -5.62
C LEU A 558 -25.47 26.33 -7.12
N PRO A 559 -25.74 27.60 -7.49
CA PRO A 559 -25.82 28.02 -8.89
C PRO A 559 -24.54 27.77 -9.70
N LYS A 560 -24.69 27.42 -10.98
CA LYS A 560 -23.59 27.19 -11.94
C LYS A 560 -23.39 28.39 -12.88
N THR A 561 -22.14 28.65 -13.26
CA THR A 561 -21.71 29.73 -14.17
C THR A 561 -21.60 29.24 -15.64
N PRO A 562 -21.80 30.10 -16.67
CA PRO A 562 -21.87 29.68 -18.08
C PRO A 562 -20.63 30.00 -18.94
N SER A 563 -20.44 29.30 -20.07
CA SER A 563 -19.36 29.51 -21.06
C SER A 563 -19.78 29.09 -22.50
N GLN A 564 -18.98 29.44 -23.54
CA GLN A 564 -19.31 29.33 -24.99
C GLN A 564 -18.26 28.53 -25.81
N ALA A 565 -18.55 28.17 -27.07
CA ALA A 565 -17.69 27.42 -28.02
C ALA A 565 -18.02 27.73 -29.52
N PRO A 566 -17.12 27.44 -30.50
CA PRO A 566 -17.58 26.87 -31.80
C PRO A 566 -16.58 26.02 -32.68
N GLU A 567 -17.13 24.99 -33.34
CA GLU A 567 -17.07 24.56 -34.79
C GLU A 567 -15.77 24.34 -35.63
N SER A 568 -15.90 23.82 -36.87
CA SER A 568 -15.16 22.68 -37.50
C SER A 568 -14.55 22.92 -38.92
N LEU A 569 -13.76 21.96 -39.49
CA LEU A 569 -13.97 21.28 -40.81
C LEU A 569 -12.77 20.49 -41.45
N LEU A 570 -12.94 19.16 -41.57
CA LEU A 570 -12.68 18.18 -42.68
C LEU A 570 -11.40 18.07 -43.59
N SER A 571 -10.75 16.89 -43.48
CA SER A 571 -10.58 15.78 -44.49
C SER A 571 -9.58 15.72 -45.68
N PRO A 572 -9.21 14.48 -46.16
CA PRO A 572 -7.96 14.19 -46.90
C PRO A 572 -8.06 13.18 -48.10
N ASP A 573 -6.90 12.69 -48.59
CA ASP A 573 -6.63 11.47 -49.41
C ASP A 573 -5.08 11.17 -49.31
N SER A 574 -4.39 10.10 -49.76
CA SER A 574 -4.71 8.78 -50.36
C SER A 574 -3.53 7.77 -50.26
N ALA A 575 -3.80 6.47 -50.55
CA ALA A 575 -2.92 5.41 -51.11
C ALA A 575 -1.56 5.02 -50.46
N GLN A 576 -0.91 3.87 -50.78
CA GLN A 576 -1.26 2.42 -50.80
C GLN A 576 0.01 1.61 -51.20
N GLY A 577 0.25 0.40 -50.68
CA GLY A 577 1.39 -0.46 -51.10
C GLY A 577 1.38 -1.87 -50.50
N ARG A 578 1.91 -2.89 -51.22
CA ARG A 578 1.86 -4.33 -50.85
C ARG A 578 3.24 -4.94 -50.59
N GLY A 579 3.29 -6.01 -49.79
CA GLY A 579 4.50 -6.74 -49.40
C GLY A 579 4.64 -8.17 -49.97
N ILE A 580 5.65 -8.90 -49.48
CA ILE A 580 6.11 -10.24 -49.91
C ILE A 580 6.10 -11.20 -48.69
N PRO A 581 5.75 -12.50 -48.84
CA PRO A 581 5.33 -13.33 -47.70
C PRO A 581 6.48 -13.97 -46.89
N PHE A 582 6.16 -14.35 -45.63
CA PHE A 582 7.06 -15.06 -44.71
C PHE A 582 6.56 -16.47 -44.34
N ARG A 583 7.49 -17.34 -43.95
CA ARG A 583 7.29 -18.77 -43.69
C ARG A 583 6.79 -19.05 -42.25
N GLN A 584 5.98 -20.09 -42.09
CA GLN A 584 5.51 -20.57 -40.77
C GLN A 584 6.64 -21.23 -39.94
N LYS A 585 6.46 -21.27 -38.62
CA LYS A 585 7.15 -22.13 -37.65
C LYS A 585 6.14 -22.66 -36.63
N GLU A 586 6.45 -23.81 -36.04
CA GLU A 586 5.54 -24.63 -35.23
C GLU A 586 5.60 -24.30 -33.71
N PRO A 587 4.65 -24.81 -32.89
CA PRO A 587 4.59 -24.53 -31.45
C PRO A 587 5.70 -25.18 -30.63
N MET A 588 5.91 -24.69 -29.40
CA MET A 588 6.80 -25.32 -28.42
C MET A 588 6.09 -26.49 -27.69
N PRO A 589 6.83 -27.54 -27.28
CA PRO A 589 6.30 -28.63 -26.46
C PRO A 589 6.09 -28.20 -24.99
N PRO A 590 5.30 -28.96 -24.20
CA PRO A 590 5.09 -28.70 -22.78
C PRO A 590 6.37 -28.89 -21.94
N THR A 591 6.39 -28.25 -20.77
CA THR A 591 7.46 -28.37 -19.77
C THR A 591 7.52 -29.77 -19.16
N SER A 592 8.74 -30.21 -18.80
CA SER A 592 9.07 -31.56 -18.32
C SER A 592 8.26 -32.05 -17.12
N GLU A 593 7.96 -33.35 -17.13
CA GLU A 593 7.30 -34.11 -16.05
C GLU A 593 8.16 -34.23 -14.77
N ASP A 594 7.47 -34.49 -13.66
CA ASP A 594 7.95 -35.05 -12.39
C ASP A 594 9.26 -34.56 -11.75
N LEU A 595 9.14 -33.54 -10.89
CA LEU A 595 9.86 -33.47 -9.61
C LEU A 595 8.92 -33.05 -8.46
N SER A 596 7.91 -33.88 -8.20
CA SER A 596 6.91 -33.72 -7.12
C SER A 596 7.50 -33.99 -5.71
N PHE A 597 8.54 -33.26 -5.33
CA PHE A 597 9.23 -33.43 -4.05
C PHE A 597 8.37 -32.99 -2.86
N ALA A 598 7.74 -33.96 -2.19
CA ALA A 598 6.96 -33.76 -0.97
C ALA A 598 7.72 -32.92 0.09
N VAL A 599 7.09 -31.81 0.48
CA VAL A 599 7.57 -30.88 1.51
C VAL A 599 7.77 -31.64 2.82
N PRO A 600 9.00 -31.69 3.39
CA PRO A 600 9.20 -32.23 4.73
C PRO A 600 8.36 -31.43 5.74
N SER A 601 7.81 -32.09 6.76
CA SER A 601 6.95 -31.45 7.75
C SER A 601 7.70 -30.38 8.56
N ALA A 602 7.66 -29.14 8.06
CA ALA A 602 8.23 -27.97 8.72
C ALA A 602 7.57 -27.70 10.08
N PRO A 603 8.29 -27.05 11.03
CA PRO A 603 7.71 -26.58 12.28
C PRO A 603 6.48 -25.71 12.03
N GLN A 604 5.51 -25.74 12.93
CA GLN A 604 4.15 -25.25 12.65
C GLN A 604 4.11 -23.80 12.12
N GLY A 605 4.86 -22.87 12.74
CA GLY A 605 4.92 -21.47 12.31
C GLY A 605 5.57 -21.20 10.95
N PHE A 606 6.37 -22.14 10.40
CA PHE A 606 6.91 -22.01 9.04
C PHE A 606 5.88 -22.34 7.95
N LYS A 607 4.69 -22.85 8.30
CA LYS A 607 3.65 -23.21 7.32
C LYS A 607 2.82 -22.01 6.87
N ASP A 608 2.68 -21.00 7.73
CA ASP A 608 1.80 -19.86 7.46
C ASP A 608 2.50 -18.77 6.61
N GLU A 609 3.84 -18.65 6.66
CA GLU A 609 4.62 -17.71 5.83
C GLU A 609 4.59 -18.02 4.31
N TYR A 610 4.21 -19.23 3.89
CA TYR A 610 4.38 -19.73 2.51
C TYR A 610 3.15 -20.52 1.99
N ARG A 611 1.99 -20.33 2.63
CA ARG A 611 0.81 -21.20 2.51
C ARG A 611 0.15 -21.16 1.12
N ASN A 612 0.09 -19.98 0.51
CA ASN A 612 -0.68 -19.71 -0.69
C ASN A 612 0.16 -19.81 -1.98
N ALA A 613 1.49 -19.76 -1.85
CA ALA A 613 2.46 -19.68 -2.95
C ALA A 613 2.37 -20.79 -4.02
N ALA A 614 1.67 -21.90 -3.73
CA ALA A 614 1.41 -22.99 -4.68
C ALA A 614 0.11 -22.82 -5.50
N GLN A 615 -0.73 -21.81 -5.20
CA GLN A 615 -2.03 -21.60 -5.84
C GLN A 615 -2.05 -20.40 -6.81
N ILE A 616 -1.00 -19.57 -6.80
CA ILE A 616 -0.93 -18.27 -7.49
C ILE A 616 -1.08 -18.31 -9.02
N ASP A 617 -0.63 -19.40 -9.66
CA ASP A 617 -0.72 -19.60 -11.12
C ASP A 617 -2.06 -20.26 -11.54
N LYS A 618 -2.97 -20.51 -10.59
CA LYS A 618 -4.25 -21.14 -10.90
C LYS A 618 -5.23 -20.12 -11.49
N THR A 619 -5.53 -20.27 -12.77
CA THR A 619 -6.59 -19.50 -13.43
C THR A 619 -7.97 -20.01 -13.06
N ASN A 620 -8.79 -19.15 -12.47
CA ASN A 620 -10.20 -19.38 -12.13
C ASN A 620 -11.11 -18.67 -13.16
N PHE A 621 -12.29 -19.25 -13.39
CA PHE A 621 -13.28 -18.79 -14.37
C PHE A 621 -14.64 -18.54 -13.70
N PRO A 622 -14.77 -17.51 -12.83
CA PRO A 622 -15.99 -17.25 -12.07
C PRO A 622 -17.15 -16.79 -12.97
N VAL A 623 -18.32 -17.39 -12.77
CA VAL A 623 -19.54 -17.08 -13.54
C VAL A 623 -20.15 -15.75 -13.09
N ASP A 624 -20.18 -14.77 -13.98
CA ASP A 624 -20.75 -13.43 -13.75
C ASP A 624 -21.96 -13.19 -14.65
N ASN A 625 -23.07 -13.79 -14.25
CA ASN A 625 -24.38 -13.61 -14.88
C ASN A 625 -25.01 -12.24 -14.59
N LYS A 626 -24.52 -11.50 -13.57
CA LYS A 626 -25.05 -10.17 -13.19
C LYS A 626 -24.60 -9.11 -14.19
N PHE A 627 -23.29 -9.02 -14.45
CA PHE A 627 -22.74 -8.09 -15.43
C PHE A 627 -23.21 -8.44 -16.85
N ALA A 628 -23.05 -9.69 -17.27
CA ALA A 628 -23.37 -10.11 -18.63
C ALA A 628 -24.86 -9.94 -18.96
N GLY A 629 -25.75 -10.25 -18.01
CA GLY A 629 -27.19 -10.02 -18.16
C GLY A 629 -27.62 -8.56 -18.24
N GLN A 630 -26.80 -7.61 -17.75
CA GLN A 630 -27.01 -6.17 -17.93
C GLN A 630 -26.44 -5.67 -19.27
N LEU A 631 -25.25 -6.14 -19.65
CA LEU A 631 -24.60 -5.77 -20.90
C LEU A 631 -25.40 -6.26 -22.12
N ILE A 632 -25.86 -7.51 -22.13
CA ILE A 632 -26.61 -8.09 -23.25
C ILE A 632 -27.94 -7.37 -23.50
N LYS A 633 -28.62 -6.92 -22.43
CA LYS A 633 -29.82 -6.06 -22.55
C LYS A 633 -29.54 -4.70 -23.19
N THR A 634 -28.30 -4.20 -23.09
CA THR A 634 -27.89 -2.90 -23.65
C THR A 634 -27.47 -3.01 -25.12
N ILE A 635 -26.82 -4.10 -25.54
CA ILE A 635 -26.37 -4.30 -26.94
C ILE A 635 -27.42 -4.97 -27.83
N GLY A 636 -28.43 -5.64 -27.25
CA GLY A 636 -29.57 -6.23 -27.93
C GLY A 636 -29.45 -7.73 -28.23
N VAL A 637 -30.59 -8.42 -28.18
CA VAL A 637 -30.68 -9.90 -28.30
C VAL A 637 -30.38 -10.47 -29.70
N GLY A 638 -30.28 -9.63 -30.74
CA GLY A 638 -30.02 -10.05 -32.12
C GLY A 638 -28.64 -10.67 -32.39
N LEU A 639 -27.77 -10.78 -31.38
CA LEU A 639 -26.46 -11.44 -31.48
C LEU A 639 -26.52 -12.97 -31.26
N PHE A 640 -27.59 -13.49 -30.68
CA PHE A 640 -27.74 -14.94 -30.49
C PHE A 640 -28.12 -15.62 -31.82
N PRO A 641 -27.43 -16.72 -32.19
CA PRO A 641 -27.89 -17.59 -33.28
C PRO A 641 -29.28 -18.11 -32.95
N LYS A 642 -30.25 -17.93 -33.86
CA LYS A 642 -31.54 -18.61 -33.78
C LYS A 642 -31.30 -20.11 -33.68
N TYR A 643 -32.12 -20.80 -32.89
CA TYR A 643 -32.02 -22.24 -32.78
C TYR A 643 -32.33 -22.90 -34.13
N THR A 644 -31.36 -23.64 -34.64
CA THR A 644 -31.50 -24.60 -35.74
C THR A 644 -31.13 -25.96 -35.17
N PRO A 645 -31.97 -27.00 -35.31
CA PRO A 645 -31.61 -28.35 -34.87
C PRO A 645 -30.30 -28.83 -35.51
N PRO A 646 -29.40 -29.50 -34.76
CA PRO A 646 -28.11 -29.94 -35.27
C PRO A 646 -28.28 -31.04 -36.32
N GLU A 647 -27.81 -30.79 -37.54
CA GLU A 647 -27.97 -31.70 -38.70
C GLU A 647 -27.28 -33.06 -38.49
N ARG A 648 -26.21 -33.11 -37.68
CA ARG A 648 -25.40 -34.32 -37.44
C ARG A 648 -25.05 -34.47 -35.96
N ARG A 649 -25.85 -35.26 -35.22
CA ARG A 649 -25.54 -35.67 -33.84
C ARG A 649 -25.95 -37.13 -33.60
N CYS A 650 -25.04 -37.94 -33.07
CA CYS A 650 -25.33 -39.34 -32.72
C CYS A 650 -26.20 -39.45 -31.46
N ASP A 651 -26.84 -40.61 -31.27
CA ASP A 651 -27.82 -40.81 -30.20
C ASP A 651 -27.23 -40.77 -28.78
N ASP A 652 -25.93 -41.04 -28.61
CA ASP A 652 -25.25 -40.86 -27.33
C ASP A 652 -25.08 -39.37 -27.00
N CYS A 653 -24.63 -38.56 -27.97
CA CYS A 653 -24.52 -37.11 -27.80
C CYS A 653 -25.87 -36.41 -27.59
N LYS A 654 -27.00 -37.02 -27.99
CA LYS A 654 -28.35 -36.51 -27.68
C LYS A 654 -28.74 -36.66 -26.20
N LYS A 655 -28.02 -37.47 -25.42
CA LYS A 655 -28.31 -37.74 -24.00
C LYS A 655 -27.68 -36.71 -23.04
N PHE A 656 -26.70 -35.92 -23.50
CA PHE A 656 -25.99 -34.97 -22.63
C PHE A 656 -26.84 -33.75 -22.31
N ASP A 657 -27.08 -33.52 -21.03
CA ASP A 657 -27.76 -32.34 -20.52
C ASP A 657 -26.77 -31.34 -19.90
N PHE A 658 -26.50 -30.26 -20.63
CA PHE A 658 -25.56 -29.23 -20.20
C PHE A 658 -26.13 -28.28 -19.12
N PHE A 659 -27.41 -28.43 -18.74
CA PHE A 659 -27.99 -27.79 -17.56
C PHE A 659 -27.62 -28.49 -16.25
N GLU A 660 -27.17 -29.75 -16.26
CA GLU A 660 -26.65 -30.36 -15.04
C GLU A 660 -25.26 -29.79 -14.72
N PRO A 661 -25.02 -29.32 -13.46
CA PRO A 661 -23.85 -28.51 -13.13
C PRO A 661 -22.55 -29.32 -13.08
N GLN A 662 -22.64 -30.63 -12.86
CA GLN A 662 -21.53 -31.56 -12.74
C GLN A 662 -21.91 -32.90 -13.37
N PHE A 663 -21.11 -33.33 -14.35
CA PHE A 663 -21.08 -34.67 -14.93
C PHE A 663 -19.72 -34.87 -15.61
N HIS A 664 -19.45 -36.08 -16.09
CA HIS A 664 -18.29 -36.36 -16.93
C HIS A 664 -18.71 -37.06 -18.22
N ILE A 665 -17.92 -36.87 -19.26
CA ILE A 665 -18.00 -37.57 -20.53
C ILE A 665 -16.76 -38.44 -20.63
N ILE A 666 -16.90 -39.71 -20.97
CA ILE A 666 -15.78 -40.65 -21.14
C ILE A 666 -15.87 -41.22 -22.55
N ASP A 667 -14.76 -41.16 -23.28
CA ASP A 667 -14.59 -41.64 -24.65
C ASP A 667 -13.28 -42.45 -24.79
N THR A 668 -13.24 -43.33 -25.78
CA THR A 668 -11.98 -43.85 -26.35
C THR A 668 -11.70 -43.25 -27.73
N TRP A 669 -10.44 -43.26 -28.17
CA TRP A 669 -10.04 -42.82 -29.53
C TRP A 669 -10.89 -43.47 -30.62
N ALA A 670 -11.08 -44.79 -30.55
CA ALA A 670 -11.80 -45.57 -31.56
C ALA A 670 -13.30 -45.20 -31.65
N GLU A 671 -13.94 -44.84 -30.53
CA GLU A 671 -15.34 -44.42 -30.51
C GLU A 671 -15.54 -43.04 -31.13
N LEU A 672 -14.62 -42.11 -30.85
CA LEU A 672 -14.62 -40.77 -31.46
C LEU A 672 -14.29 -40.87 -32.96
N GLU A 673 -13.20 -41.53 -33.34
CA GLU A 673 -12.78 -41.73 -34.74
C GLU A 673 -13.88 -42.41 -35.58
N ARG A 674 -14.64 -43.37 -35.00
CA ARG A 674 -15.82 -43.99 -35.64
C ARG A 674 -16.99 -43.01 -35.85
N THR A 675 -17.14 -41.99 -35.01
CA THR A 675 -18.36 -41.14 -34.96
C THR A 675 -18.19 -39.73 -35.53
N VAL A 676 -16.98 -39.26 -35.83
CA VAL A 676 -16.73 -37.90 -36.37
C VAL A 676 -17.51 -37.59 -37.65
N ASN A 677 -17.76 -38.57 -38.51
CA ASN A 677 -18.45 -38.38 -39.79
C ASN A 677 -19.98 -38.22 -39.65
N ILE A 678 -20.55 -38.53 -38.48
CA ILE A 678 -22.00 -38.52 -38.20
C ILE A 678 -22.39 -37.65 -37.00
N CYS A 679 -21.43 -37.07 -36.29
CA CYS A 679 -21.68 -36.26 -35.11
C CYS A 679 -20.62 -35.15 -34.95
N ASP A 680 -21.02 -33.90 -35.20
CA ASP A 680 -20.09 -32.77 -35.15
C ASP A 680 -19.56 -32.51 -33.72
N PHE A 681 -20.34 -32.81 -32.67
CA PHE A 681 -19.83 -32.80 -31.28
C PHE A 681 -18.84 -33.95 -30.97
N CYS A 682 -18.87 -35.09 -31.68
CA CYS A 682 -17.82 -36.11 -31.54
C CYS A 682 -16.53 -35.64 -32.23
N LYS A 683 -16.66 -35.03 -33.41
CA LYS A 683 -15.55 -34.40 -34.12
C LYS A 683 -14.88 -33.31 -33.27
N MET A 684 -15.67 -32.42 -32.66
CA MET A 684 -15.14 -31.37 -31.79
C MET A 684 -14.39 -31.94 -30.57
N ARG A 685 -14.86 -33.05 -29.98
CA ARG A 685 -14.15 -33.75 -28.90
C ARG A 685 -12.86 -34.43 -29.39
N LEU A 686 -12.86 -35.08 -30.56
CA LEU A 686 -11.65 -35.69 -31.11
C LEU A 686 -10.56 -34.64 -31.41
N GLU A 687 -10.90 -33.56 -32.10
CA GLU A 687 -9.95 -32.49 -32.44
C GLU A 687 -9.33 -31.83 -31.19
N VAL A 688 -10.10 -31.76 -30.10
CA VAL A 688 -9.60 -31.30 -28.79
C VAL A 688 -8.70 -32.34 -28.13
N ALA A 689 -9.05 -33.64 -28.18
CA ALA A 689 -8.21 -34.70 -27.66
C ALA A 689 -6.87 -34.81 -28.42
N GLU A 690 -6.88 -34.78 -29.75
CA GLU A 690 -5.67 -34.80 -30.60
C GLU A 690 -4.77 -33.58 -30.39
N LYS A 691 -5.31 -32.43 -29.96
CA LYS A 691 -4.53 -31.23 -29.63
C LYS A 691 -3.78 -31.35 -28.30
N TYR A 692 -4.34 -32.03 -27.30
CA TYR A 692 -3.86 -31.96 -25.91
C TYR A 692 -3.41 -33.30 -25.31
N LEU A 693 -3.72 -34.44 -25.91
CA LEU A 693 -3.35 -35.78 -25.44
C LEU A 693 -2.51 -36.52 -26.48
N ALA A 694 -1.46 -37.20 -26.02
CA ALA A 694 -0.75 -38.17 -26.86
C ALA A 694 -1.59 -39.45 -27.02
N LYS A 695 -1.49 -40.12 -28.19
CA LYS A 695 -2.29 -41.32 -28.53
C LYS A 695 -1.93 -42.59 -27.71
N ASN A 696 -1.04 -42.49 -26.71
CA ASN A 696 -0.79 -43.53 -25.71
C ASN A 696 -1.79 -43.46 -24.53
N VAL A 697 -2.51 -42.35 -24.35
CA VAL A 697 -3.55 -42.19 -23.33
C VAL A 697 -4.77 -43.05 -23.72
N SER A 698 -5.13 -44.05 -22.91
CA SER A 698 -6.19 -45.02 -23.25
C SER A 698 -7.61 -44.44 -23.19
N THR A 699 -7.82 -43.40 -22.38
CA THR A 699 -9.13 -42.91 -21.97
C THR A 699 -9.17 -41.39 -22.02
N ILE A 700 -10.18 -40.85 -22.69
CA ILE A 700 -10.39 -39.41 -22.87
C ILE A 700 -11.59 -39.03 -22.00
N ARG A 701 -11.38 -38.22 -20.97
CA ARG A 701 -12.41 -37.81 -20.00
C ARG A 701 -12.58 -36.30 -20.01
N PHE A 702 -13.79 -35.82 -20.31
CA PHE A 702 -14.16 -34.42 -20.17
C PHE A 702 -14.98 -34.21 -18.89
N ASP A 703 -14.47 -33.44 -17.94
CA ASP A 703 -15.11 -33.13 -16.66
C ASP A 703 -15.82 -31.76 -16.73
N ARG A 704 -17.08 -31.71 -16.28
CA ARG A 704 -17.91 -30.51 -16.27
C ARG A 704 -17.66 -29.66 -15.01
N ASP A 705 -17.31 -28.39 -15.20
CA ASP A 705 -17.08 -27.43 -14.11
C ASP A 705 -17.75 -26.08 -14.43
N GLN A 706 -18.90 -25.79 -13.80
CA GLN A 706 -19.73 -24.58 -13.92
C GLN A 706 -20.09 -24.15 -15.35
N SER A 707 -19.19 -23.49 -16.07
CA SER A 707 -19.36 -23.03 -17.47
C SER A 707 -18.28 -23.55 -18.42
N MET A 708 -17.47 -24.51 -17.98
CA MET A 708 -16.37 -25.10 -18.74
C MET A 708 -16.48 -26.64 -18.81
N LEU A 709 -15.72 -27.23 -19.75
CA LEU A 709 -15.27 -28.62 -19.71
C LEU A 709 -13.74 -28.64 -19.61
N LYS A 710 -13.20 -29.49 -18.74
CA LYS A 710 -11.76 -29.75 -18.54
C LYS A 710 -11.42 -31.16 -19.03
N LEU A 711 -10.16 -31.41 -19.39
CA LEU A 711 -9.71 -32.69 -19.97
C LEU A 711 -8.82 -33.44 -18.98
N ASN A 712 -9.12 -34.71 -18.72
CA ASN A 712 -8.38 -35.64 -17.86
C ASN A 712 -7.94 -35.00 -16.51
N GLU A 713 -8.88 -34.45 -15.75
CA GLU A 713 -8.67 -33.75 -14.47
C GLU A 713 -7.74 -32.51 -14.53
N GLY A 714 -7.37 -32.06 -15.73
CA GLY A 714 -6.50 -30.91 -15.96
C GLY A 714 -7.07 -29.56 -15.50
N GLN A 715 -6.18 -28.65 -15.09
CA GLN A 715 -6.57 -27.32 -14.58
C GLN A 715 -7.22 -26.43 -15.66
N ILE A 716 -6.83 -26.60 -16.93
CA ILE A 716 -7.17 -25.69 -18.04
C ILE A 716 -8.45 -26.16 -18.76
N PRO A 717 -9.44 -25.27 -18.99
CA PRO A 717 -10.60 -25.57 -19.85
C PRO A 717 -10.22 -25.88 -21.30
N VAL A 718 -10.96 -26.79 -21.92
CA VAL A 718 -10.83 -27.15 -23.34
C VAL A 718 -12.08 -26.82 -24.18
N MET A 719 -13.24 -26.69 -23.53
CA MET A 719 -14.47 -26.14 -24.12
C MET A 719 -15.17 -25.21 -23.13
N SER A 720 -15.87 -24.21 -23.63
CA SER A 720 -16.71 -23.27 -22.87
C SER A 720 -18.19 -23.44 -23.22
N ILE A 721 -19.05 -23.13 -22.25
CA ILE A 721 -20.50 -23.40 -22.29
C ILE A 721 -21.23 -22.13 -21.88
N CYS A 722 -22.07 -21.60 -22.78
CA CYS A 722 -22.80 -20.35 -22.56
C CYS A 722 -24.26 -20.42 -23.03
N ARG A 723 -25.05 -19.39 -22.68
CA ARG A 723 -26.49 -19.30 -22.97
C ARG A 723 -26.94 -17.86 -23.21
N SER A 724 -28.17 -17.67 -23.71
CA SER A 724 -28.80 -16.34 -23.71
C SER A 724 -29.28 -15.93 -22.32
N SER A 725 -29.50 -14.62 -22.14
CA SER A 725 -30.08 -14.04 -20.92
C SER A 725 -31.57 -14.34 -20.73
N GLU A 726 -32.23 -14.92 -21.73
CA GLU A 726 -33.66 -15.26 -21.69
C GLU A 726 -33.91 -16.61 -21.04
N VAL A 727 -32.91 -17.50 -21.06
CA VAL A 727 -32.96 -18.83 -20.44
C VAL A 727 -33.01 -18.72 -18.91
N GLN A 728 -34.08 -19.24 -18.31
CA GLN A 728 -34.37 -19.17 -16.87
C GLN A 728 -34.72 -20.55 -16.26
N THR A 729 -34.16 -21.63 -16.81
CA THR A 729 -34.30 -22.98 -16.27
C THR A 729 -33.61 -23.13 -14.90
N PRO A 730 -33.98 -24.17 -14.11
CA PRO A 730 -33.15 -24.64 -13.00
C PRO A 730 -31.69 -24.81 -13.44
N ASN A 731 -30.75 -24.62 -12.51
CA ASN A 731 -29.30 -24.68 -12.71
C ASN A 731 -28.70 -23.69 -13.74
N ALA A 732 -29.49 -22.93 -14.50
CA ALA A 732 -28.98 -21.93 -15.47
C ALA A 732 -28.11 -20.82 -14.83
N HIS A 733 -28.11 -20.67 -13.52
CA HIS A 733 -27.22 -19.74 -12.81
C HIS A 733 -25.74 -20.20 -12.80
N PHE A 734 -25.46 -21.50 -12.99
CA PHE A 734 -24.09 -22.04 -13.17
C PHE A 734 -23.55 -21.84 -14.59
N ILE A 735 -24.42 -21.57 -15.58
CA ILE A 735 -24.03 -21.35 -16.99
C ILE A 735 -23.91 -19.84 -17.24
N GLN A 736 -22.77 -19.42 -17.81
CA GLN A 736 -22.48 -18.05 -18.18
C GLN A 736 -23.40 -17.55 -19.30
N ILE A 737 -24.06 -16.43 -19.06
CA ILE A 737 -24.68 -15.58 -20.08
C ILE A 737 -23.52 -15.01 -20.91
N GLY A 738 -23.45 -15.37 -22.19
CA GLY A 738 -22.29 -15.09 -23.02
C GLY A 738 -22.58 -15.13 -24.50
N LEU A 739 -21.59 -14.77 -25.31
CA LEU A 739 -21.73 -14.67 -26.77
C LEU A 739 -21.07 -15.87 -27.47
N PRO A 740 -21.85 -16.87 -27.95
CA PRO A 740 -21.29 -18.03 -28.67
C PRO A 740 -20.70 -17.67 -30.03
N LYS A 741 -21.04 -16.48 -30.54
CA LYS A 741 -20.49 -15.86 -31.74
C LYS A 741 -20.23 -14.39 -31.44
N LEU A 742 -18.99 -13.95 -31.58
CA LEU A 742 -18.61 -12.56 -31.33
C LEU A 742 -19.14 -11.62 -32.43
N PRO A 743 -19.43 -10.34 -32.11
CA PRO A 743 -19.68 -9.32 -33.13
C PRO A 743 -18.38 -9.00 -33.88
N ALA A 744 -18.50 -8.69 -35.17
CA ALA A 744 -17.32 -8.38 -35.99
C ALA A 744 -16.52 -7.20 -35.40
N VAL A 745 -15.19 -7.33 -35.37
CA VAL A 745 -14.26 -6.29 -34.88
C VAL A 745 -14.51 -4.95 -35.60
N GLY A 746 -14.49 -3.86 -34.85
CA GLY A 746 -14.75 -2.51 -35.37
C GLY A 746 -16.23 -2.23 -35.67
N SER A 747 -17.13 -3.20 -35.51
CA SER A 747 -18.57 -2.94 -35.62
C SER A 747 -19.11 -2.14 -34.43
N LYS A 748 -20.28 -1.51 -34.59
CA LYS A 748 -20.94 -0.79 -33.51
C LYS A 748 -21.15 -1.67 -32.26
N SER A 749 -21.60 -2.91 -32.43
CA SER A 749 -21.82 -3.85 -31.32
C SER A 749 -20.53 -4.22 -30.58
N HIS A 750 -19.41 -4.34 -31.30
CA HIS A 750 -18.09 -4.54 -30.70
C HIS A 750 -17.67 -3.33 -29.85
N PHE A 751 -17.78 -2.10 -30.36
CA PHE A 751 -17.51 -0.89 -29.58
C PHE A 751 -18.54 -0.65 -28.45
N ASP A 752 -19.78 -1.08 -28.59
CA ASP A 752 -20.79 -1.05 -27.51
C ASP A 752 -20.38 -1.98 -26.34
N ILE A 753 -19.81 -3.16 -26.61
CA ILE A 753 -19.23 -4.04 -25.58
C ILE A 753 -18.05 -3.34 -24.87
N VAL A 754 -17.07 -2.82 -25.61
CA VAL A 754 -15.86 -2.20 -25.02
C VAL A 754 -16.22 -0.95 -24.20
N ARG A 755 -17.16 -0.11 -24.68
CA ARG A 755 -17.70 1.01 -23.89
C ARG A 755 -18.41 0.56 -22.62
N GLN A 756 -19.05 -0.61 -22.60
CA GLN A 756 -19.72 -1.11 -21.41
C GLN A 756 -18.75 -1.72 -20.38
N PHE A 757 -17.62 -2.30 -20.80
CA PHE A 757 -16.53 -2.65 -19.87
C PHE A 757 -15.99 -1.41 -19.14
N LEU A 758 -15.67 -0.35 -19.89
CA LEU A 758 -15.22 0.95 -19.35
C LEU A 758 -16.24 1.52 -18.36
N ARG A 759 -17.49 1.71 -18.79
CA ARG A 759 -18.57 2.28 -17.95
C ARG A 759 -18.81 1.49 -16.66
N ASN A 760 -18.71 0.15 -16.71
CA ASN A 760 -18.82 -0.67 -15.51
C ASN A 760 -17.64 -0.44 -14.56
N CYS A 761 -16.43 -0.32 -15.10
CA CYS A 761 -15.23 0.00 -14.32
C CYS A 761 -15.35 1.39 -13.66
N ASP A 762 -15.76 2.40 -14.42
CA ASP A 762 -15.99 3.76 -13.91
C ASP A 762 -17.06 3.83 -12.82
N ALA A 763 -18.13 3.04 -12.94
CA ALA A 763 -19.27 3.08 -12.01
C ALA A 763 -19.06 2.24 -10.74
N ASN A 764 -18.31 1.13 -10.82
CA ASN A 764 -18.25 0.13 -9.74
C ASN A 764 -16.85 -0.09 -9.15
N HIS A 765 -15.76 0.32 -9.82
CA HIS A 765 -14.38 0.01 -9.40
C HIS A 765 -13.62 1.31 -9.04
N PRO A 766 -13.85 1.92 -7.84
CA PRO A 766 -13.40 3.30 -7.54
C PRO A 766 -11.88 3.51 -7.58
N ASN A 767 -11.07 2.45 -7.45
CA ASN A 767 -9.61 2.49 -7.48
C ASN A 767 -9.01 2.20 -8.88
N CYS A 768 -9.86 2.03 -9.91
CA CYS A 768 -9.45 1.74 -11.29
C CYS A 768 -9.46 2.94 -12.28
N PRO A 769 -10.04 4.13 -12.03
CA PRO A 769 -9.66 5.33 -12.76
C PRO A 769 -8.25 5.79 -12.34
N PRO A 770 -7.42 6.34 -13.24
CA PRO A 770 -6.31 7.17 -12.79
C PRO A 770 -6.87 8.38 -12.01
N PRO A 771 -6.17 8.87 -10.97
CA PRO A 771 -6.54 10.08 -10.26
C PRO A 771 -6.78 11.30 -11.17
N ARG A 772 -7.51 12.29 -10.67
CA ARG A 772 -7.38 13.70 -11.13
C ARG A 772 -6.22 14.40 -10.39
N THR A 773 -5.13 13.64 -10.22
CA THR A 773 -3.81 14.04 -9.72
C THR A 773 -2.71 13.27 -10.45
N SER A 774 -2.89 13.08 -11.76
CA SER A 774 -2.09 12.26 -12.66
C SER A 774 -1.49 13.13 -13.79
N PRO A 775 -0.18 13.38 -13.78
CA PRO A 775 0.45 14.39 -14.63
C PRO A 775 0.40 14.06 -16.13
N LEU A 776 0.01 15.04 -16.94
CA LEU A 776 -0.06 14.84 -18.40
C LEU A 776 1.32 14.59 -19.05
N PRO A 777 1.36 13.78 -20.14
CA PRO A 777 2.52 13.70 -21.04
C PRO A 777 2.84 15.05 -21.67
N THR A 778 4.11 15.32 -22.00
CA THR A 778 4.54 16.62 -22.56
C THR A 778 3.74 17.00 -23.83
N ARG A 779 3.40 16.01 -24.66
CA ARG A 779 2.58 16.15 -25.87
C ARG A 779 1.50 15.07 -25.93
N LEU A 780 0.34 15.44 -26.47
CA LEU A 780 -0.79 14.56 -26.79
C LEU A 780 -1.21 14.76 -28.25
N ILE A 781 -1.93 13.81 -28.83
CA ILE A 781 -2.64 13.99 -30.10
C ILE A 781 -4.08 14.40 -29.80
N ASP A 782 -4.48 15.58 -30.27
CA ASP A 782 -5.85 16.08 -30.16
C ASP A 782 -6.69 15.61 -31.36
N LEU A 783 -7.58 14.65 -31.11
CA LEU A 783 -8.48 14.05 -32.11
C LEU A 783 -9.75 14.87 -32.37
N GLY A 784 -9.89 16.02 -31.70
CA GLY A 784 -11.02 16.92 -31.81
C GLY A 784 -12.33 16.39 -31.19
N THR A 785 -13.46 16.91 -31.65
CA THR A 785 -14.80 16.43 -31.28
C THR A 785 -15.44 15.69 -32.45
N ARG A 786 -16.67 15.15 -32.28
CA ARG A 786 -17.40 14.53 -33.39
C ARG A 786 -17.83 15.55 -34.45
N GLU A 787 -18.07 16.78 -34.02
CA GLU A 787 -18.44 17.92 -34.87
C GLU A 787 -17.19 18.51 -35.54
N LYS A 788 -16.09 18.65 -34.77
CA LYS A 788 -14.76 19.09 -35.22
C LYS A 788 -13.72 17.97 -35.12
N PRO A 789 -13.68 17.01 -36.07
CA PRO A 789 -12.60 16.03 -36.12
C PRO A 789 -11.30 16.72 -36.60
N THR A 790 -10.33 16.85 -35.71
CA THR A 790 -8.94 17.23 -36.00
C THR A 790 -8.00 16.08 -35.69
N ILE A 791 -6.75 16.14 -36.13
CA ILE A 791 -5.66 15.32 -35.57
C ILE A 791 -4.43 16.22 -35.56
N LEU A 792 -3.90 16.59 -34.40
CA LEU A 792 -2.71 17.44 -34.30
C LEU A 792 -1.95 17.17 -32.99
N ILE A 793 -0.66 17.51 -32.96
CA ILE A 793 0.14 17.50 -31.73
C ILE A 793 -0.23 18.71 -30.89
N TYR A 794 -0.72 18.43 -29.69
CA TYR A 794 -1.01 19.39 -28.65
C TYR A 794 0.08 19.34 -27.59
N GLU A 795 0.78 20.46 -27.38
CA GLU A 795 1.71 20.62 -26.24
C GLU A 795 0.92 20.98 -24.99
N THR A 796 1.01 20.11 -23.98
CA THR A 796 0.29 20.31 -22.71
C THR A 796 0.99 21.37 -21.87
N LYS A 797 0.21 22.11 -21.09
CA LYS A 797 0.70 23.16 -20.19
C LYS A 797 0.69 22.68 -18.74
N PRO A 798 1.56 23.24 -17.88
CA PRO A 798 1.48 23.08 -16.43
C PRO A 798 0.15 23.60 -15.89
N GLY A 799 -0.87 22.74 -15.93
CA GLY A 799 -2.25 23.08 -15.56
C GLY A 799 -3.32 22.26 -16.29
N GLU A 800 -3.04 21.65 -17.43
CA GLU A 800 -4.10 20.99 -18.17
C GLU A 800 -4.41 19.59 -17.62
N TRP A 801 -5.71 19.26 -17.52
CA TRP A 801 -6.19 17.90 -17.20
C TRP A 801 -7.09 17.39 -18.31
N PHE A 802 -6.70 16.26 -18.90
CA PHE A 802 -7.41 15.61 -19.99
C PHE A 802 -7.49 14.09 -19.75
N GLN A 803 -8.65 13.49 -20.04
CA GLN A 803 -8.71 12.04 -20.23
C GLN A 803 -8.13 11.70 -21.61
N PHE A 804 -7.00 11.00 -21.60
CA PHE A 804 -6.35 10.52 -22.82
C PHE A 804 -6.22 8.99 -22.82
N ILE A 805 -6.24 8.41 -24.01
CA ILE A 805 -5.86 7.03 -24.28
C ILE A 805 -4.36 6.98 -24.55
N ALA A 806 -3.66 5.93 -24.12
CA ALA A 806 -2.30 5.63 -24.60
C ALA A 806 -2.32 4.39 -25.52
N LEU A 807 -1.48 4.38 -26.56
CA LEU A 807 -1.34 3.25 -27.48
C LEU A 807 -0.05 2.48 -27.18
N SER A 808 -0.21 1.24 -26.72
CA SER A 808 0.86 0.23 -26.74
C SER A 808 0.84 -0.50 -28.09
N HIS A 809 1.90 -0.37 -28.87
CA HIS A 809 2.00 -1.01 -30.20
C HIS A 809 3.45 -1.37 -30.56
N PRO A 810 3.66 -2.32 -31.49
CA PRO A 810 4.98 -2.58 -32.04
C PRO A 810 5.28 -1.60 -33.18
N TRP A 811 6.48 -1.01 -33.21
CA TRP A 811 6.86 -0.07 -34.29
C TRP A 811 6.99 -0.75 -35.66
N GLY A 812 7.41 -2.02 -35.67
CA GLY A 812 7.62 -2.84 -36.85
C GLY A 812 9.08 -2.98 -37.26
N PRO A 813 9.37 -3.81 -38.28
CA PRO A 813 10.71 -3.93 -38.85
C PRO A 813 11.04 -2.76 -39.79
N GLY A 814 12.33 -2.40 -39.87
CA GLY A 814 12.84 -1.32 -40.72
C GLY A 814 13.25 -0.07 -39.94
N SER A 815 13.31 1.06 -40.64
CA SER A 815 13.56 2.40 -40.07
C SER A 815 12.54 3.46 -40.55
N ASP A 816 11.66 3.08 -41.48
CA ASP A 816 10.58 3.92 -42.02
C ASP A 816 9.35 3.86 -41.10
N HIS A 817 9.47 4.52 -39.95
CA HIS A 817 8.42 4.69 -38.95
C HIS A 817 7.80 6.08 -39.03
N PHE A 818 6.49 6.18 -38.78
CA PHE A 818 5.79 7.45 -38.68
C PHE A 818 6.15 8.11 -37.34
N CYS A 819 7.04 9.10 -37.40
CA CYS A 819 7.69 9.71 -36.25
C CYS A 819 7.68 11.23 -36.33
N THR A 820 7.58 11.87 -35.16
CA THR A 820 7.83 13.30 -35.01
C THR A 820 9.33 13.55 -34.87
N TYR A 821 9.84 14.51 -35.64
CA TYR A 821 11.21 15.03 -35.61
C TYR A 821 11.14 16.57 -35.53
N ARG A 822 12.21 17.25 -35.12
CA ARG A 822 12.17 18.73 -34.98
C ARG A 822 11.79 19.46 -36.28
N ASN A 823 12.08 18.88 -37.45
CA ASN A 823 11.75 19.47 -38.75
C ASN A 823 10.30 19.26 -39.23
N ASN A 824 9.52 18.34 -38.62
CA ASN A 824 8.11 18.12 -38.97
C ASN A 824 7.13 18.47 -37.82
N LEU A 825 7.63 18.74 -36.62
CA LEU A 825 6.84 19.11 -35.44
C LEU A 825 5.86 20.26 -35.72
N ASP A 826 6.30 21.32 -36.42
CA ASP A 826 5.45 22.48 -36.75
C ASP A 826 4.46 22.25 -37.91
N GLU A 827 4.55 21.14 -38.65
CA GLU A 827 3.47 20.63 -39.50
C GLU A 827 2.45 19.90 -38.62
N TYR A 828 2.92 18.96 -37.80
CA TYR A 828 2.07 18.08 -36.99
C TYR A 828 1.32 18.82 -35.87
N LYS A 829 1.83 19.95 -35.37
CA LYS A 829 1.10 20.88 -34.48
C LYS A 829 -0.10 21.57 -35.16
N LYS A 830 -0.14 21.62 -36.49
CA LYS A 830 -1.23 22.24 -37.27
C LYS A 830 -2.24 21.19 -37.72
N ASN A 831 -1.77 20.11 -38.35
CA ASN A 831 -2.60 18.99 -38.77
C ASN A 831 -1.76 17.75 -39.11
N ILE A 832 -2.28 16.56 -38.79
CA ILE A 832 -1.83 15.27 -39.28
C ILE A 832 -2.99 14.67 -40.08
N SER A 833 -2.79 14.36 -41.37
CA SER A 833 -3.84 13.70 -42.16
C SER A 833 -4.10 12.29 -41.63
N PHE A 834 -5.37 11.92 -41.45
CA PHE A 834 -5.77 10.57 -41.04
C PHE A 834 -5.27 9.51 -42.03
N ASP A 835 -5.32 9.78 -43.33
CA ASP A 835 -4.89 8.82 -44.35
C ASP A 835 -3.35 8.69 -44.42
N LYS A 836 -2.61 9.72 -43.97
CA LYS A 836 -1.15 9.64 -43.77
C LYS A 836 -0.77 8.83 -42.52
N LEU A 837 -1.68 8.63 -41.55
CA LEU A 837 -1.40 7.78 -40.39
C LEU A 837 -1.30 6.32 -40.84
N PRO A 838 -0.31 5.56 -40.35
CA PRO A 838 -0.28 4.10 -40.48
C PRO A 838 -1.55 3.44 -39.92
N ALA A 839 -1.93 2.26 -40.44
CA ALA A 839 -3.20 1.61 -40.10
C ALA A 839 -3.38 1.30 -38.60
N THR A 840 -2.31 1.01 -37.85
CA THR A 840 -2.36 0.83 -36.38
C THR A 840 -2.74 2.14 -35.68
N PHE A 841 -2.31 3.28 -36.20
CA PHE A 841 -2.65 4.61 -35.65
C PHE A 841 -4.05 5.06 -36.09
N GLN A 842 -4.46 4.77 -37.33
CA GLN A 842 -5.86 4.97 -37.76
C GLN A 842 -6.85 4.21 -36.86
N ASN A 843 -6.56 2.94 -36.57
CA ASN A 843 -7.37 2.13 -35.67
C ASN A 843 -7.39 2.66 -34.22
N ALA A 844 -6.27 3.20 -33.73
CA ALA A 844 -6.21 3.85 -32.41
C ALA A 844 -7.04 5.14 -32.36
N VAL A 845 -6.99 5.98 -33.40
CA VAL A 845 -7.81 7.20 -33.54
C VAL A 845 -9.30 6.85 -33.60
N THR A 846 -9.68 5.89 -34.44
CA THR A 846 -11.06 5.40 -34.57
C THR A 846 -11.58 4.84 -33.24
N THR A 847 -10.80 3.98 -32.59
CA THR A 847 -11.16 3.41 -31.28
C THR A 847 -11.34 4.50 -30.23
N THR A 848 -10.40 5.44 -30.11
CA THR A 848 -10.47 6.54 -29.12
C THR A 848 -11.74 7.38 -29.32
N ARG A 849 -12.09 7.71 -30.56
CA ARG A 849 -13.32 8.44 -30.91
C ARG A 849 -14.60 7.61 -30.64
N GLU A 850 -14.59 6.31 -30.89
CA GLU A 850 -15.74 5.44 -30.58
C GLU A 850 -15.91 5.16 -29.09
N LEU A 851 -14.85 5.24 -28.29
CA LEU A 851 -14.93 5.26 -26.83
C LEU A 851 -15.43 6.60 -26.27
N GLY A 852 -15.52 7.64 -27.11
CA GLY A 852 -16.00 8.99 -26.74
C GLY A 852 -14.91 9.91 -26.18
N LEU A 853 -13.64 9.60 -26.43
CA LEU A 853 -12.48 10.34 -25.92
C LEU A 853 -11.83 11.20 -27.02
N ARG A 854 -11.17 12.29 -26.61
CA ARG A 854 -10.57 13.29 -27.50
C ARG A 854 -9.07 13.17 -27.64
N TYR A 855 -8.36 12.75 -26.61
CA TYR A 855 -6.90 12.77 -26.58
C TYR A 855 -6.30 11.37 -26.68
N LEU A 856 -5.24 11.24 -27.46
CA LEU A 856 -4.52 9.98 -27.71
C LEU A 856 -3.01 10.23 -27.58
N TRP A 857 -2.28 9.33 -26.92
CA TRP A 857 -0.83 9.34 -26.82
C TRP A 857 -0.25 8.15 -27.60
N ILE A 858 0.79 8.41 -28.39
CA ILE A 858 1.52 7.43 -29.20
C ILE A 858 2.99 7.83 -29.13
N ASP A 859 3.87 6.94 -28.65
CA ASP A 859 5.28 7.24 -28.39
C ASP A 859 6.02 7.88 -29.57
N SER A 860 5.91 7.32 -30.78
CA SER A 860 6.62 7.80 -31.97
C SER A 860 6.18 9.20 -32.42
N ILE A 861 4.97 9.64 -32.05
CA ILE A 861 4.41 10.96 -32.38
C ILE A 861 4.58 11.94 -31.22
N CYS A 862 4.36 11.47 -29.99
CA CYS A 862 4.34 12.27 -28.76
C CYS A 862 5.71 12.39 -28.09
N ILE A 863 6.75 11.74 -28.63
CA ILE A 863 8.17 11.93 -28.32
C ILE A 863 8.89 12.37 -29.61
N ILE A 864 9.75 13.39 -29.55
CA ILE A 864 10.56 13.82 -30.69
C ILE A 864 11.71 12.84 -30.85
N GLN A 865 11.82 12.26 -32.03
CA GLN A 865 12.82 11.27 -32.40
C GLN A 865 14.07 11.93 -33.01
N GLY A 866 15.15 11.15 -33.13
CA GLY A 866 16.41 11.59 -33.72
C GLY A 866 17.47 12.05 -32.70
N PRO A 867 18.68 12.42 -33.14
CA PRO A 867 19.80 12.77 -32.25
C PRO A 867 19.57 14.03 -31.42
N ASP A 868 18.71 14.93 -31.89
CA ASP A 868 18.29 16.15 -31.20
C ASP A 868 16.85 16.05 -30.64
N GLY A 869 16.30 14.85 -30.59
CA GLY A 869 15.00 14.56 -29.99
C GLY A 869 14.98 14.63 -28.46
N ASP A 870 13.80 14.50 -27.87
CA ASP A 870 13.59 14.54 -26.40
C ASP A 870 13.36 13.15 -25.78
N PHE A 871 13.63 12.07 -26.51
CA PHE A 871 13.51 10.68 -26.02
C PHE A 871 14.20 10.43 -24.66
N ALA A 872 15.38 11.02 -24.41
CA ALA A 872 16.07 10.84 -23.13
C ALA A 872 15.31 11.47 -21.93
N GLN A 873 14.50 12.50 -22.18
CA GLN A 873 13.64 13.14 -21.19
C GLN A 873 12.28 12.43 -21.09
N GLU A 874 11.63 12.13 -22.21
CA GLU A 874 10.31 11.48 -22.17
C GLU A 874 10.41 10.01 -21.71
N ALA A 875 11.55 9.32 -21.92
CA ALA A 875 11.77 7.97 -21.40
C ALA A 875 11.73 7.88 -19.87
N THR A 876 12.20 8.90 -19.14
CA THR A 876 12.07 8.94 -17.67
C THR A 876 10.64 9.28 -17.22
N ARG A 877 9.82 9.82 -18.13
CA ARG A 877 8.40 10.13 -17.93
C ARG A 877 7.45 9.05 -18.42
N MET A 878 7.92 7.94 -19.01
CA MET A 878 7.05 6.82 -19.42
C MET A 878 6.18 6.31 -18.26
N GLU A 879 6.67 6.40 -17.02
CA GLU A 879 5.89 6.09 -15.83
C GLU A 879 4.68 7.03 -15.63
N ASP A 880 4.88 8.36 -15.79
CA ASP A 880 3.80 9.35 -15.76
C ASP A 880 2.75 9.02 -16.83
N VAL A 881 3.19 8.74 -18.06
CA VAL A 881 2.31 8.56 -19.23
C VAL A 881 1.33 7.40 -19.01
N PHE A 882 1.83 6.21 -18.68
CA PHE A 882 1.00 5.01 -18.63
C PHE A 882 0.15 4.93 -17.35
N SER A 883 0.63 5.50 -16.24
CA SER A 883 -0.17 5.63 -15.01
C SER A 883 -1.17 6.81 -15.02
N SER A 884 -1.05 7.76 -15.96
CA SER A 884 -2.02 8.84 -16.15
C SER A 884 -3.03 8.58 -17.26
N ALA A 885 -2.80 7.56 -18.10
CA ALA A 885 -3.71 7.19 -19.17
C ALA A 885 -5.05 6.67 -18.62
N TYR A 886 -6.17 7.16 -19.17
CA TYR A 886 -7.52 6.72 -18.78
C TYR A 886 -7.78 5.25 -19.15
N CYS A 887 -7.16 4.78 -20.23
CA CYS A 887 -7.04 3.38 -20.61
C CYS A 887 -5.92 3.24 -21.66
N VAL A 888 -5.23 2.11 -21.66
CA VAL A 888 -4.29 1.72 -22.73
C VAL A 888 -5.03 0.89 -23.79
N LEU A 889 -4.79 1.18 -25.07
CA LEU A 889 -5.09 0.25 -26.17
C LEU A 889 -3.80 -0.52 -26.48
N ALA A 890 -3.84 -1.84 -26.36
CA ALA A 890 -2.75 -2.72 -26.73
C ALA A 890 -3.06 -3.37 -28.08
N ALA A 891 -2.30 -2.98 -29.11
CA ALA A 891 -2.43 -3.48 -30.48
C ALA A 891 -1.76 -4.86 -30.64
N SER A 892 -2.21 -5.86 -29.86
CA SER A 892 -1.55 -7.16 -29.69
C SER A 892 -1.51 -8.03 -30.96
N SER A 893 -2.41 -7.82 -31.92
CA SER A 893 -2.40 -8.45 -33.26
C SER A 893 -1.46 -7.77 -34.27
N ALA A 894 -1.13 -6.49 -34.07
CA ALA A 894 -0.25 -5.75 -34.96
C ALA A 894 1.20 -6.25 -34.83
N LYS A 895 1.99 -6.11 -35.91
CA LYS A 895 3.43 -6.44 -35.95
C LYS A 895 4.28 -5.20 -36.18
N GLY A 896 3.67 -4.13 -36.68
CA GLY A 896 4.21 -2.79 -36.84
C GLY A 896 3.11 -1.71 -36.86
N GLN A 897 3.50 -0.48 -37.15
CA GLN A 897 2.56 0.64 -37.29
C GLN A 897 1.59 0.46 -38.48
N LYS A 898 1.96 -0.32 -39.50
CA LYS A 898 1.27 -0.37 -40.80
C LYS A 898 0.22 -1.50 -40.94
N ASP A 899 0.08 -2.40 -39.97
CA ASP A 899 -0.84 -3.56 -40.07
C ASP A 899 -2.30 -3.23 -39.69
N GLY A 900 -2.50 -2.40 -38.65
CA GLY A 900 -3.79 -2.28 -37.99
C GLY A 900 -4.07 -3.40 -36.98
N PHE A 901 -5.18 -3.25 -36.23
CA PHE A 901 -5.60 -4.22 -35.21
C PHE A 901 -7.11 -4.51 -35.18
N LEU A 902 -7.94 -3.83 -36.00
CA LEU A 902 -9.38 -4.08 -36.11
C LEU A 902 -9.75 -4.96 -37.32
N THR A 903 -8.83 -5.82 -37.77
CA THR A 903 -8.84 -6.41 -39.13
C THR A 903 -9.08 -7.92 -39.18
N SER A 904 -9.13 -8.63 -38.04
CA SER A 904 -9.35 -10.08 -37.99
C SER A 904 -10.00 -10.53 -36.68
N GLN A 905 -10.87 -11.54 -36.78
CA GLN A 905 -11.42 -12.34 -35.69
C GLN A 905 -11.56 -13.76 -36.25
N LYS A 906 -11.05 -14.78 -35.56
CA LYS A 906 -11.37 -16.16 -35.94
C LYS A 906 -12.81 -16.47 -35.54
N LYS A 907 -13.54 -17.18 -36.40
CA LYS A 907 -14.82 -17.79 -35.99
C LYS A 907 -14.53 -18.83 -34.91
N ASN A 908 -15.31 -18.82 -33.83
CA ASN A 908 -15.41 -19.98 -32.96
C ASN A 908 -16.58 -20.84 -33.44
N ASP A 909 -16.36 -22.16 -33.50
CA ASP A 909 -17.42 -23.12 -33.81
C ASP A 909 -18.12 -23.54 -32.51
N PHE A 910 -19.44 -23.69 -32.57
CA PHE A 910 -20.25 -24.07 -31.43
C PHE A 910 -21.32 -25.10 -31.83
N GLU A 911 -21.60 -26.02 -30.93
CA GLU A 911 -22.70 -26.97 -31.00
C GLU A 911 -23.85 -26.47 -30.11
N ILE A 912 -25.08 -26.44 -30.64
CA ILE A 912 -26.26 -26.07 -29.85
C ILE A 912 -26.90 -27.33 -29.25
N PHE A 913 -27.18 -27.32 -27.96
CA PHE A 913 -27.98 -28.30 -27.24
C PHE A 913 -29.27 -27.64 -26.74
N GLU A 914 -30.35 -28.39 -26.59
CA GLU A 914 -31.60 -27.86 -26.03
C GLU A 914 -32.16 -28.76 -24.93
N LYS A 915 -32.91 -28.15 -24.00
CA LYS A 915 -33.85 -28.85 -23.12
C LYS A 915 -35.10 -28.00 -23.02
N ASN A 916 -36.27 -28.58 -23.28
CA ASN A 916 -37.57 -27.88 -23.24
C ASN A 916 -37.61 -26.58 -24.10
N GLY A 917 -37.00 -26.56 -25.28
CA GLY A 917 -36.92 -25.38 -26.15
C GLY A 917 -35.97 -24.27 -25.67
N GLN A 918 -35.12 -24.54 -24.67
CA GLN A 918 -34.14 -23.59 -24.14
C GLN A 918 -32.73 -23.98 -24.61
N PRO A 919 -32.05 -23.13 -25.42
CA PRO A 919 -30.76 -23.48 -26.01
C PRO A 919 -29.56 -23.18 -25.08
N VAL A 920 -28.56 -24.05 -25.15
CA VAL A 920 -27.21 -23.89 -24.58
C VAL A 920 -26.21 -24.11 -25.70
N TYR A 921 -25.15 -23.30 -25.72
CA TYR A 921 -24.12 -23.33 -26.75
C TYR A 921 -22.81 -23.84 -26.16
N VAL A 922 -22.26 -24.91 -26.72
CA VAL A 922 -20.98 -25.52 -26.32
C VAL A 922 -19.96 -25.23 -27.41
N SER A 923 -18.87 -24.53 -27.09
CA SER A 923 -17.86 -24.09 -28.06
C SER A 923 -16.45 -24.48 -27.65
N ARG A 924 -15.50 -24.54 -28.61
CA ARG A 924 -14.09 -24.75 -28.24
C ARG A 924 -13.60 -23.57 -27.39
N PHE A 925 -12.76 -23.85 -26.40
CA PHE A 925 -12.29 -22.82 -25.48
C PHE A 925 -11.41 -21.80 -26.21
N MET A 926 -11.79 -20.52 -26.13
CA MET A 926 -11.09 -19.39 -26.78
C MET A 926 -10.65 -18.29 -25.80
N ASP A 927 -10.93 -18.46 -24.50
CA ASP A 927 -10.67 -17.47 -23.45
C ASP A 927 -9.25 -17.64 -22.88
N ASP A 928 -8.26 -17.78 -23.76
CA ASP A 928 -6.84 -17.98 -23.39
C ASP A 928 -6.05 -16.67 -23.44
N PHE A 929 -6.15 -15.88 -22.36
CA PHE A 929 -5.39 -14.63 -22.22
C PHE A 929 -3.86 -14.86 -22.25
N LYS A 930 -3.36 -16.03 -21.82
CA LYS A 930 -1.92 -16.32 -21.84
C LYS A 930 -1.43 -16.46 -23.28
N ALA A 931 -2.03 -17.35 -24.06
CA ALA A 931 -1.64 -17.57 -25.45
C ALA A 931 -1.91 -16.35 -26.36
N HIS A 932 -2.98 -15.57 -26.10
CA HIS A 932 -3.40 -14.48 -26.97
C HIS A 932 -2.81 -13.10 -26.60
N VAL A 933 -2.43 -12.89 -25.34
CA VAL A 933 -1.83 -11.62 -24.87
C VAL A 933 -0.40 -11.82 -24.40
N LEU A 934 -0.14 -12.69 -23.41
CA LEU A 934 1.18 -12.80 -22.78
C LEU A 934 2.25 -13.37 -23.73
N ASP A 935 1.91 -14.45 -24.45
CA ASP A 935 2.77 -15.07 -25.46
C ASP A 935 2.68 -14.34 -26.83
N GLY A 936 1.87 -13.29 -26.92
CA GLY A 936 1.63 -12.48 -28.12
C GLY A 936 2.84 -11.64 -28.56
N PRO A 937 2.86 -11.15 -29.81
CA PRO A 937 4.02 -10.46 -30.38
C PRO A 937 4.32 -9.11 -29.71
N LEU A 938 3.29 -8.41 -29.23
CA LEU A 938 3.46 -7.12 -28.54
C LEU A 938 4.15 -7.30 -27.17
N SER A 939 3.66 -8.24 -26.36
CA SER A 939 4.14 -8.51 -25.00
C SER A 939 5.59 -9.02 -24.93
N LYS A 940 6.19 -9.41 -26.06
CA LYS A 940 7.61 -9.80 -26.15
C LYS A 940 8.58 -8.62 -26.16
N ARG A 941 8.10 -7.37 -26.29
CA ARG A 941 8.94 -6.16 -26.23
C ARG A 941 9.20 -5.73 -24.78
N GLY A 942 10.44 -5.43 -24.43
CA GLY A 942 10.84 -5.02 -23.08
C GLY A 942 9.99 -3.94 -22.42
N TRP A 943 9.77 -2.83 -23.12
CA TRP A 943 8.99 -1.69 -22.63
C TRP A 943 7.51 -2.03 -22.35
N VAL A 944 6.91 -2.97 -23.08
CA VAL A 944 5.48 -3.29 -22.99
C VAL A 944 5.11 -3.85 -21.61
N MET A 945 6.03 -4.49 -20.89
CA MET A 945 5.79 -4.89 -19.51
C MET A 945 5.57 -3.69 -18.58
N GLN A 946 6.33 -2.60 -18.75
CA GLN A 946 6.11 -1.35 -18.01
C GLN A 946 4.82 -0.66 -18.47
N GLU A 947 4.56 -0.62 -19.78
CA GLU A 947 3.33 -0.06 -20.35
C GLU A 947 2.07 -0.72 -19.77
N ARG A 948 2.08 -2.05 -19.60
CA ARG A 948 0.98 -2.81 -18.97
C ARG A 948 0.97 -2.66 -17.45
N ALA A 949 2.10 -2.82 -16.76
CA ALA A 949 2.19 -2.78 -15.30
C ALA A 949 1.69 -1.47 -14.68
N LEU A 950 1.77 -0.37 -15.42
CA LEU A 950 1.36 0.95 -14.96
C LEU A 950 -0.04 1.36 -15.46
N ALA A 951 -0.62 0.61 -16.38
CA ALA A 951 -1.96 0.87 -16.89
C ALA A 951 -3.02 0.49 -15.87
N HIS A 952 -3.77 1.47 -15.36
CA HIS A 952 -4.94 1.20 -14.53
C HIS A 952 -5.99 0.32 -15.25
N ARG A 953 -6.01 0.35 -16.59
CA ARG A 953 -6.96 -0.34 -17.47
C ARG A 953 -6.34 -0.59 -18.84
N THR A 954 -6.51 -1.79 -19.42
CA THR A 954 -6.01 -2.11 -20.77
C THR A 954 -7.06 -2.83 -21.62
N ILE A 955 -7.18 -2.44 -22.88
CA ILE A 955 -7.95 -3.15 -23.92
C ILE A 955 -6.96 -3.81 -24.87
N PHE A 956 -6.91 -5.14 -24.91
CA PHE A 956 -6.04 -5.89 -25.82
C PHE A 956 -6.81 -6.33 -27.06
N PHE A 957 -6.36 -5.89 -28.24
CA PHE A 957 -6.88 -6.33 -29.53
C PHE A 957 -6.00 -7.46 -30.06
N THR A 958 -6.49 -8.70 -30.00
CA THR A 958 -5.78 -9.91 -30.44
C THR A 958 -6.38 -10.46 -31.74
N ASP A 959 -5.71 -11.41 -32.40
CA ASP A 959 -6.23 -12.12 -33.59
C ASP A 959 -7.49 -12.98 -33.31
N MET A 960 -7.89 -13.11 -32.05
CA MET A 960 -8.86 -14.08 -31.55
C MET A 960 -10.11 -13.40 -30.99
N GLN A 961 -9.92 -12.46 -30.05
CA GLN A 961 -10.97 -11.63 -29.47
C GLN A 961 -10.38 -10.38 -28.79
N THR A 962 -11.25 -9.47 -28.36
CA THR A 962 -10.89 -8.32 -27.53
C THR A 962 -10.90 -8.71 -26.04
N TYR A 963 -9.84 -8.41 -25.31
CA TYR A 963 -9.80 -8.59 -23.85
C TYR A 963 -9.82 -7.24 -23.14
N TRP A 964 -10.47 -7.21 -21.98
CA TRP A 964 -10.45 -6.10 -21.03
C TRP A 964 -9.69 -6.51 -19.76
N GLU A 965 -8.79 -5.68 -19.27
CA GLU A 965 -8.08 -5.86 -18.01
C GLU A 965 -8.21 -4.61 -17.13
N CYS A 966 -8.42 -4.82 -15.83
CA CYS A 966 -8.38 -3.82 -14.76
C CYS A 966 -8.14 -4.52 -13.41
N GLY A 967 -8.06 -3.78 -12.30
CA GLY A 967 -7.78 -4.35 -10.98
C GLY A 967 -8.74 -5.45 -10.49
N GLU A 968 -9.97 -5.48 -11.02
CA GLU A 968 -10.98 -6.51 -10.77
C GLU A 968 -10.83 -7.76 -11.67
N GLY A 969 -9.69 -7.93 -12.35
CA GLY A 969 -9.39 -9.06 -13.22
C GLY A 969 -9.74 -8.83 -14.69
N ILE A 970 -9.70 -9.92 -15.46
CA ILE A 970 -9.82 -9.92 -16.92
C ILE A 970 -11.24 -10.28 -17.36
N ARG A 971 -11.74 -9.65 -18.42
CA ARG A 971 -12.98 -10.05 -19.12
C ARG A 971 -12.73 -10.27 -20.61
N CYS A 972 -13.40 -11.28 -21.13
CA CYS A 972 -13.38 -11.67 -22.53
C CYS A 972 -14.58 -11.09 -23.29
N GLU A 973 -14.47 -10.97 -24.61
CA GLU A 973 -15.57 -10.57 -25.50
C GLU A 973 -16.74 -11.59 -25.47
N THR A 974 -16.43 -12.85 -25.13
CA THR A 974 -17.39 -13.94 -24.83
C THR A 974 -18.26 -13.70 -23.58
N MET A 975 -17.93 -12.70 -22.76
CA MET A 975 -18.43 -12.41 -21.39
C MET A 975 -17.80 -13.24 -20.26
N THR A 976 -16.91 -14.19 -20.54
CA THR A 976 -16.15 -14.91 -19.52
C THR A 976 -15.32 -13.94 -18.65
N LYS A 977 -15.36 -14.08 -17.32
CA LYS A 977 -14.38 -13.46 -16.41
C LYS A 977 -13.25 -14.45 -16.13
N MET A 978 -12.01 -13.95 -16.08
CA MET A 978 -10.82 -14.72 -15.70
C MET A 978 -10.13 -14.04 -14.51
N ASP A 979 -9.59 -14.87 -13.61
CA ASP A 979 -8.79 -14.42 -12.47
C ASP A 979 -7.60 -15.37 -12.25
N ASN A 980 -6.41 -14.81 -12.01
CA ASN A 980 -5.13 -15.50 -11.78
C ASN A 980 -4.20 -14.50 -11.08
N GLN A 981 -3.52 -14.90 -10.00
CA GLN A 981 -2.77 -13.96 -9.17
C GLN A 981 -1.46 -13.49 -9.85
N LEU A 982 -0.75 -14.36 -10.57
CA LEU A 982 0.44 -13.98 -11.35
C LEU A 982 0.06 -13.03 -12.51
N ILE A 983 -0.95 -13.40 -13.31
CA ILE A 983 -1.34 -12.59 -14.48
C ILE A 983 -1.85 -11.22 -14.04
N SER A 984 -2.68 -11.18 -12.99
CA SER A 984 -3.26 -9.93 -12.46
C SER A 984 -2.30 -9.12 -11.58
N PHE A 985 -1.06 -9.57 -11.36
CA PHE A 985 -0.03 -8.76 -10.72
C PHE A 985 0.32 -7.54 -11.57
N LEU A 986 0.61 -7.77 -12.86
CA LEU A 986 0.80 -6.74 -13.88
C LEU A 986 -0.50 -6.00 -14.27
N GLY A 987 -1.65 -6.43 -13.76
CA GLY A 987 -2.95 -5.77 -13.90
C GLY A 987 -3.40 -5.02 -12.64
N ASP A 988 -2.50 -4.79 -11.67
CA ASP A 988 -2.79 -4.01 -10.46
C ASP A 988 -2.80 -2.50 -10.79
N PRO A 989 -3.94 -1.78 -10.68
CA PRO A 989 -4.02 -0.35 -10.96
C PRO A 989 -3.22 0.50 -9.97
N ASN A 990 -2.71 -0.09 -8.89
CA ASN A 990 -1.77 0.55 -7.97
C ASN A 990 -0.48 -0.28 -7.87
N PHE A 991 -0.01 -0.83 -9.00
CA PHE A 991 1.18 -1.70 -9.05
C PHE A 991 2.36 -1.12 -8.25
N PRO A 992 3.06 -1.94 -7.43
CA PRO A 992 2.87 -3.36 -7.18
C PRO A 992 2.07 -3.68 -5.89
N SER A 993 0.97 -2.99 -5.56
CA SER A 993 0.29 -3.13 -4.25
C SER A 993 -0.02 -4.56 -3.79
N LYS A 994 -0.22 -5.52 -4.72
CA LYS A 994 -0.37 -6.97 -4.42
C LYS A 994 0.87 -7.63 -3.79
N ILE A 995 2.07 -7.08 -3.96
CA ILE A 995 3.31 -7.56 -3.33
C ILE A 995 3.59 -6.91 -1.95
N SER A 996 2.72 -6.01 -1.49
CA SER A 996 2.85 -5.37 -0.18
C SER A 996 2.78 -6.40 0.95
N VAL A 997 3.57 -6.18 2.00
CA VAL A 997 3.65 -7.02 3.21
C VAL A 997 2.28 -7.27 3.84
N ASP A 998 1.37 -6.29 3.76
CA ASP A 998 0.03 -6.35 4.36
C ASP A 998 -0.97 -7.22 3.57
N LYS A 999 -0.64 -7.62 2.34
CA LYS A 999 -1.59 -8.27 1.40
C LYS A 999 -1.21 -9.68 0.96
N SER A 1000 0.04 -10.10 1.10
CA SER A 1000 0.51 -11.39 0.58
C SER A 1000 1.57 -12.06 1.45
N ASP A 1001 1.49 -13.39 1.54
CA ASP A 1001 2.46 -14.20 2.27
C ASP A 1001 3.86 -14.10 1.64
N ARG A 1002 4.89 -14.53 2.38
CA ARG A 1002 6.26 -14.37 1.93
C ARG A 1002 6.57 -15.22 0.70
N GLY A 1003 5.95 -16.39 0.59
CA GLY A 1003 6.03 -17.25 -0.59
C GLY A 1003 5.35 -16.64 -1.81
N GLU A 1004 4.16 -16.07 -1.66
CA GLU A 1004 3.48 -15.30 -2.72
C GLU A 1004 4.37 -14.17 -3.22
N ARG A 1005 4.91 -13.34 -2.32
CA ARG A 1005 5.81 -12.22 -2.67
C ARG A 1005 7.09 -12.68 -3.39
N ILE A 1006 7.73 -13.75 -2.89
CA ILE A 1006 8.91 -14.34 -3.55
C ILE A 1006 8.56 -14.84 -4.96
N ARG A 1007 7.43 -15.53 -5.15
CA ARG A 1007 7.07 -16.07 -6.47
C ARG A 1007 6.60 -14.98 -7.44
N LEU A 1008 5.90 -13.95 -6.99
CA LEU A 1008 5.54 -12.78 -7.80
C LEU A 1008 6.81 -12.05 -8.33
N TYR A 1009 7.82 -11.91 -7.47
CA TYR A 1009 9.13 -11.37 -7.82
C TYR A 1009 9.90 -12.27 -8.80
N GLU A 1010 10.02 -13.57 -8.50
CA GLU A 1010 10.69 -14.55 -9.35
C GLU A 1010 10.04 -14.66 -10.74
N ASP A 1011 8.71 -14.61 -10.83
CA ASP A 1011 7.99 -14.70 -12.09
C ASP A 1011 8.10 -13.40 -12.92
N LEU A 1012 7.96 -12.23 -12.30
CA LEU A 1012 8.12 -10.94 -12.98
C LEU A 1012 9.46 -10.84 -13.70
N TYR A 1013 10.56 -11.11 -12.99
CA TYR A 1013 11.90 -10.99 -13.58
C TYR A 1013 12.26 -12.18 -14.50
N ARG A 1014 11.70 -13.38 -14.27
CA ARG A 1014 11.74 -14.51 -15.22
C ARG A 1014 11.08 -14.16 -16.54
N GLN A 1015 9.90 -13.52 -16.52
CA GLN A 1015 9.23 -13.02 -17.72
C GLN A 1015 10.04 -11.87 -18.36
N TYR A 1016 10.43 -10.85 -17.61
CA TYR A 1016 11.16 -9.69 -18.14
C TYR A 1016 12.49 -10.08 -18.80
N SER A 1017 13.21 -11.06 -18.25
CA SER A 1017 14.45 -11.58 -18.83
C SER A 1017 14.27 -12.23 -20.21
N ARG A 1018 13.06 -12.62 -20.60
CA ARG A 1018 12.73 -13.19 -21.92
C ARG A 1018 12.40 -12.13 -22.97
N LEU A 1019 12.21 -10.87 -22.55
CA LEU A 1019 11.79 -9.80 -23.44
C LEU A 1019 12.92 -9.32 -24.35
N GLU A 1020 12.54 -8.99 -25.58
CA GLU A 1020 13.38 -8.49 -26.66
C GLU A 1020 13.50 -6.97 -26.62
N PHE A 1021 14.70 -6.48 -26.96
CA PHE A 1021 15.03 -5.05 -27.01
C PHE A 1021 15.71 -4.74 -28.34
N THR A 1022 15.24 -3.69 -29.03
CA THR A 1022 15.93 -3.14 -30.22
C THR A 1022 17.36 -2.69 -29.89
N ARG A 1023 17.59 -2.31 -28.63
CA ARG A 1023 18.88 -1.90 -28.04
C ARG A 1023 19.02 -2.56 -26.67
N TRP A 1024 19.81 -3.64 -26.58
CA TRP A 1024 19.90 -4.44 -25.34
C TRP A 1024 20.36 -3.65 -24.11
N TYR A 1025 21.14 -2.57 -24.28
CA TYR A 1025 21.57 -1.71 -23.17
C TYR A 1025 20.44 -0.87 -22.54
N ASP A 1026 19.25 -0.83 -23.13
CA ASP A 1026 18.07 -0.19 -22.52
C ASP A 1026 17.33 -1.16 -21.54
N ARG A 1027 17.76 -2.44 -21.44
CA ARG A 1027 17.21 -3.47 -20.52
C ARG A 1027 17.07 -3.02 -19.05
N PRO A 1028 18.08 -2.41 -18.38
CA PRO A 1028 17.89 -1.92 -17.02
C PRO A 1028 16.98 -0.68 -16.93
N ILE A 1029 16.96 0.16 -17.97
CA ILE A 1029 16.23 1.45 -17.97
C ILE A 1029 14.72 1.21 -18.02
N ALA A 1030 14.25 0.32 -18.92
CA ALA A 1030 12.82 0.10 -19.16
C ALA A 1030 12.05 -0.58 -18.02
N ILE A 1031 12.72 -1.02 -16.96
CA ILE A 1031 12.11 -1.57 -15.74
C ILE A 1031 12.43 -0.75 -14.49
N ALA A 1032 13.28 0.28 -14.57
CA ALA A 1032 13.74 1.07 -13.42
C ALA A 1032 12.58 1.65 -12.58
N GLY A 1033 11.49 2.11 -13.23
CA GLY A 1033 10.28 2.59 -12.54
C GLY A 1033 9.54 1.49 -11.77
N LEU A 1034 9.41 0.29 -12.35
CA LEU A 1034 8.80 -0.85 -11.66
C LEU A 1034 9.69 -1.32 -10.51
N GLU A 1035 10.99 -1.45 -10.75
CA GLU A 1035 12.02 -1.80 -9.77
C GLU A 1035 11.97 -0.87 -8.55
N LYS A 1036 11.92 0.45 -8.77
CA LYS A 1036 11.80 1.45 -7.71
C LYS A 1036 10.53 1.30 -6.86
N ARG A 1037 9.40 0.95 -7.47
CA ARG A 1037 8.14 0.68 -6.73
C ARG A 1037 8.18 -0.64 -5.97
N LEU A 1038 8.78 -1.69 -6.54
CA LEU A 1038 8.95 -2.99 -5.89
C LEU A 1038 9.88 -2.88 -4.68
N ILE A 1039 10.98 -2.14 -4.78
CA ILE A 1039 11.94 -1.89 -3.68
C ILE A 1039 11.19 -1.25 -2.49
N ARG A 1040 10.36 -0.23 -2.77
CA ARG A 1040 9.52 0.45 -1.79
C ARG A 1040 8.52 -0.51 -1.11
N ASP A 1041 7.71 -1.24 -1.89
CA ASP A 1041 6.57 -2.01 -1.35
C ASP A 1041 6.98 -3.36 -0.74
N LEU A 1042 8.17 -3.87 -1.07
CA LEU A 1042 8.80 -4.99 -0.37
C LEU A 1042 9.55 -4.56 0.91
N ASN A 1043 9.71 -3.25 1.14
CA ASN A 1043 10.59 -2.68 2.18
C ASN A 1043 12.02 -3.24 2.11
N ALA A 1044 12.58 -3.26 0.90
CA ALA A 1044 13.89 -3.83 0.58
C ALA A 1044 14.91 -2.74 0.20
N GLN A 1045 16.19 -3.09 0.19
CA GLN A 1045 17.20 -2.41 -0.63
C GLN A 1045 17.34 -3.17 -1.96
N GLY A 1046 17.93 -2.58 -3.00
CA GLY A 1046 18.10 -3.30 -4.26
C GLY A 1046 18.45 -2.46 -5.48
N GLY A 1047 18.63 -3.15 -6.60
CA GLY A 1047 18.89 -2.57 -7.92
C GLY A 1047 19.38 -3.61 -8.91
N PHE A 1048 19.20 -3.35 -10.21
CA PHE A 1048 19.58 -4.26 -11.30
C PHE A 1048 18.92 -5.66 -11.19
N GLY A 1049 17.68 -5.75 -10.73
CA GLY A 1049 16.94 -7.00 -10.60
C GLY A 1049 17.47 -7.95 -9.52
N ILE A 1050 18.11 -7.41 -8.49
CA ILE A 1050 18.59 -8.10 -7.29
C ILE A 1050 18.18 -7.26 -6.08
N PHE A 1051 17.50 -7.89 -5.12
CA PHE A 1051 16.80 -7.22 -4.02
C PHE A 1051 17.22 -7.82 -2.68
N ASP A 1052 17.31 -7.02 -1.63
CA ASP A 1052 17.78 -7.38 -0.30
C ASP A 1052 16.73 -7.00 0.77
N ASP A 1053 16.04 -8.01 1.31
CA ASP A 1053 15.11 -7.90 2.45
C ASP A 1053 15.82 -8.04 3.81
N ARG A 1054 17.17 -8.03 3.82
CA ARG A 1054 18.05 -8.31 4.98
C ARG A 1054 17.81 -9.68 5.64
N HIS A 1055 17.22 -10.63 4.92
CA HIS A 1055 16.91 -11.97 5.45
C HIS A 1055 17.20 -13.13 4.48
N SER A 1056 16.66 -13.10 3.25
CA SER A 1056 16.86 -14.17 2.25
C SER A 1056 16.67 -13.75 0.79
N LEU A 1057 16.10 -12.58 0.51
CA LEU A 1057 15.77 -12.14 -0.85
C LEU A 1057 17.04 -11.84 -1.65
N LEU A 1058 18.12 -11.35 -1.03
CA LEU A 1058 19.43 -11.14 -1.68
C LEU A 1058 19.99 -12.48 -2.17
N GLN A 1059 20.00 -13.45 -1.27
CA GLN A 1059 20.51 -14.79 -1.50
C GLN A 1059 19.67 -15.55 -2.54
N ARG A 1060 18.33 -15.43 -2.50
CA ARG A 1060 17.42 -15.96 -3.54
C ARG A 1060 17.62 -15.28 -4.89
N SER A 1061 17.70 -13.95 -4.91
CA SER A 1061 17.89 -13.16 -6.12
C SER A 1061 19.16 -13.54 -6.86
N LEU A 1062 20.26 -13.76 -6.15
CA LEU A 1062 21.55 -14.17 -6.72
C LEU A 1062 21.55 -15.60 -7.30
N LEU A 1063 20.57 -16.44 -6.98
CA LEU A 1063 20.44 -17.82 -7.46
C LEU A 1063 19.61 -17.96 -8.76
N TRP A 1064 19.61 -16.89 -9.58
CA TRP A 1064 19.23 -16.99 -10.99
C TRP A 1064 20.21 -17.87 -11.78
N ARG A 1065 19.74 -18.50 -12.86
CA ARG A 1065 20.52 -19.28 -13.84
C ARG A 1065 20.10 -18.93 -15.26
N LYS A 1066 20.96 -19.23 -16.23
CA LYS A 1066 20.60 -19.32 -17.66
C LYS A 1066 19.32 -20.15 -17.87
N GLY A 1067 18.33 -19.60 -18.57
CA GLY A 1067 17.07 -20.28 -18.89
C GLY A 1067 17.27 -21.53 -19.75
N GLN A 1068 16.34 -22.49 -19.65
CA GLN A 1068 16.42 -23.78 -20.37
C GLN A 1068 16.53 -23.62 -21.90
N GLU A 1069 15.91 -22.59 -22.47
CA GLU A 1069 15.93 -22.28 -23.91
C GLU A 1069 17.26 -21.69 -24.41
N ALA A 1070 18.12 -21.22 -23.51
CA ALA A 1070 19.36 -20.51 -23.86
C ALA A 1070 20.58 -21.43 -23.83
N SER A 1071 21.34 -21.49 -24.92
CA SER A 1071 22.61 -22.23 -24.97
C SER A 1071 23.70 -21.56 -24.11
N ALA A 1072 23.86 -20.24 -24.23
CA ALA A 1072 24.73 -19.38 -23.42
C ALA A 1072 24.12 -17.97 -23.31
N LEU A 1073 24.46 -17.23 -22.26
CA LEU A 1073 24.16 -15.81 -22.10
C LEU A 1073 25.30 -14.94 -22.64
N GLU A 1074 24.97 -13.87 -23.37
CA GLU A 1074 25.93 -12.90 -23.89
C GLU A 1074 25.98 -11.67 -22.97
N ARG A 1075 27.16 -11.14 -22.62
CA ARG A 1075 27.23 -9.89 -21.83
C ARG A 1075 26.81 -8.71 -22.71
N ILE A 1076 26.03 -7.79 -22.17
CA ILE A 1076 25.63 -6.55 -22.87
C ILE A 1076 26.79 -5.56 -22.84
N THR A 1077 27.17 -5.08 -24.03
CA THR A 1077 28.07 -3.92 -24.17
C THR A 1077 27.27 -2.64 -23.94
N PHE A 1078 27.57 -1.94 -22.85
CA PHE A 1078 26.99 -0.64 -22.54
C PHE A 1078 27.82 0.48 -23.22
N PRO A 1079 27.20 1.45 -23.92
CA PRO A 1079 27.93 2.55 -24.54
C PRO A 1079 28.57 3.47 -23.47
N PRO A 1080 29.82 3.96 -23.64
CA PRO A 1080 30.46 4.85 -22.67
C PRO A 1080 29.63 6.12 -22.35
N GLU A 1081 28.88 6.61 -23.34
CA GLU A 1081 28.03 7.79 -23.27
C GLU A 1081 26.82 7.61 -22.34
N ARG A 1082 26.48 6.36 -21.96
CA ARG A 1082 25.41 6.06 -21.00
C ARG A 1082 25.88 6.07 -19.55
N ALA A 1083 27.18 5.99 -19.26
CA ALA A 1083 27.77 5.89 -17.91
C ALA A 1083 27.25 4.74 -16.99
N ILE A 1084 26.42 3.83 -17.51
CA ILE A 1084 25.87 2.69 -16.75
C ILE A 1084 26.81 1.48 -16.82
N VAL A 1085 27.17 0.93 -15.65
CA VAL A 1085 27.93 -0.32 -15.52
C VAL A 1085 27.10 -1.32 -14.72
N VAL A 1086 26.45 -2.26 -15.40
CA VAL A 1086 25.67 -3.33 -14.74
C VAL A 1086 26.61 -4.47 -14.32
N PRO A 1087 26.59 -4.89 -13.04
CA PRO A 1087 27.53 -5.89 -12.51
C PRO A 1087 27.26 -7.33 -13.00
N SER A 1088 28.26 -8.21 -12.92
CA SER A 1088 28.20 -9.60 -13.38
C SER A 1088 27.24 -10.47 -12.57
N TRP A 1089 27.06 -10.18 -11.29
CA TRP A 1089 26.12 -10.89 -10.43
C TRP A 1089 24.65 -10.57 -10.77
N SER A 1090 24.38 -9.52 -11.56
CA SER A 1090 23.06 -9.22 -12.10
C SER A 1090 22.87 -9.80 -13.50
N TRP A 1091 21.75 -10.48 -13.71
CA TRP A 1091 21.31 -10.96 -15.02
C TRP A 1091 20.94 -9.81 -15.99
N MET A 1092 20.66 -8.59 -15.49
CA MET A 1092 20.42 -7.42 -16.34
C MET A 1092 21.65 -7.02 -17.15
N GLY A 1093 22.84 -7.45 -16.74
CA GLY A 1093 24.08 -7.27 -17.50
C GLY A 1093 24.19 -8.14 -18.75
N TYR A 1094 23.23 -9.05 -18.99
CA TYR A 1094 23.30 -10.10 -20.00
C TYR A 1094 22.06 -10.11 -20.92
N LYS A 1095 22.24 -10.56 -22.16
CA LYS A 1095 21.17 -10.92 -23.10
C LYS A 1095 20.74 -12.36 -22.90
N GLY A 1096 19.46 -12.63 -23.14
CA GLY A 1096 18.85 -13.94 -22.97
C GLY A 1096 18.05 -14.07 -21.68
N ALA A 1097 17.35 -15.21 -21.60
CA ALA A 1097 16.42 -15.57 -20.54
C ALA A 1097 17.12 -16.11 -19.27
N ILE A 1098 16.52 -15.86 -18.11
CA ILE A 1098 16.89 -16.53 -16.86
C ILE A 1098 15.72 -17.31 -16.25
N ASP A 1099 16.07 -18.38 -15.56
CA ASP A 1099 15.23 -19.02 -14.55
C ASP A 1099 15.85 -18.76 -13.17
N TYR A 1100 15.15 -19.15 -12.11
CA TYR A 1100 15.76 -19.33 -10.79
C TYR A 1100 16.03 -20.83 -10.56
N LEU A 1101 16.98 -21.15 -9.68
CA LEU A 1101 17.04 -22.51 -9.12
C LEU A 1101 15.71 -22.80 -8.42
N ASP A 1102 15.17 -24.02 -8.54
CA ASP A 1102 14.00 -24.40 -7.74
C ASP A 1102 14.45 -24.69 -6.31
N LEU A 1103 13.93 -23.89 -5.38
CA LEU A 1103 14.38 -23.82 -4.00
C LEU A 1103 13.16 -23.96 -3.08
N PRO A 1104 13.19 -24.89 -2.10
CA PRO A 1104 12.05 -25.06 -1.21
C PRO A 1104 11.79 -23.78 -0.41
N LEU A 1105 10.56 -23.28 -0.51
CA LEU A 1105 10.05 -22.23 0.38
C LEU A 1105 10.12 -22.73 1.84
N GLY A 1106 10.65 -21.90 2.73
CA GLY A 1106 10.97 -22.27 4.12
C GLY A 1106 12.04 -23.36 4.32
N GLY A 1107 12.51 -24.06 3.28
CA GLY A 1107 13.38 -25.25 3.39
C GLY A 1107 14.88 -25.03 3.20
N VAL A 1108 15.32 -23.76 3.15
CA VAL A 1108 16.72 -23.36 2.98
C VAL A 1108 17.14 -22.54 4.19
N ASP A 1109 18.24 -22.93 4.80
CA ASP A 1109 18.96 -22.18 5.83
C ASP A 1109 19.96 -21.25 5.15
N TRP A 1110 19.71 -19.95 5.25
CA TRP A 1110 20.47 -18.90 4.55
C TRP A 1110 21.65 -18.43 5.39
N LEU A 1111 22.73 -18.03 4.73
CA LEU A 1111 23.92 -17.50 5.40
C LEU A 1111 24.03 -16.00 5.09
N PRO A 1112 23.27 -15.12 5.80
CA PRO A 1112 23.28 -13.68 5.49
C PRO A 1112 24.69 -13.09 5.60
N ASP A 1113 25.45 -13.46 6.62
CA ASP A 1113 26.82 -12.97 6.86
C ASP A 1113 27.87 -13.48 5.84
N ALA A 1114 27.52 -14.41 4.95
CA ALA A 1114 28.44 -14.94 3.94
C ALA A 1114 28.58 -14.04 2.71
N ILE A 1115 27.65 -13.11 2.50
CA ILE A 1115 27.60 -12.16 1.39
C ILE A 1115 27.25 -10.78 1.94
N LEU A 1116 28.23 -9.89 1.98
CA LEU A 1116 28.00 -8.49 2.32
C LEU A 1116 27.27 -7.81 1.16
N SER A 1117 26.13 -7.21 1.49
CA SER A 1117 25.25 -6.52 0.56
C SER A 1117 25.93 -5.28 -0.03
N PRO A 1118 25.84 -5.02 -1.35
CA PRO A 1118 26.36 -3.80 -1.97
C PRO A 1118 25.76 -2.50 -1.43
N TRP A 1119 24.64 -2.60 -0.69
CA TRP A 1119 23.88 -1.48 -0.14
C TRP A 1119 24.10 -1.29 1.38
N ALA A 1120 25.10 -1.94 1.97
CA ALA A 1120 25.37 -1.93 3.42
C ALA A 1120 26.17 -0.71 3.93
N GLU A 1121 27.00 -0.08 3.09
CA GLU A 1121 27.87 1.04 3.51
C GLU A 1121 27.29 2.42 3.15
N GLY A 1122 26.59 3.06 4.10
CA GLY A 1122 26.49 4.53 4.27
C GLY A 1122 26.17 5.41 3.05
N GLY A 1123 25.45 4.89 2.06
CA GLY A 1123 25.23 5.57 0.77
C GLY A 1123 23.77 5.89 0.47
N ALA A 1124 23.19 6.86 1.19
CA ALA A 1124 21.78 7.24 1.05
C ALA A 1124 21.41 7.98 -0.26
N GLU A 1125 22.39 8.33 -1.11
CA GLU A 1125 22.15 8.96 -2.43
C GLU A 1125 21.94 7.94 -3.57
N SER A 1126 20.68 7.54 -3.75
CA SER A 1126 20.07 7.11 -5.03
C SER A 1126 20.91 6.25 -6.02
N TRP A 1127 21.24 5.01 -5.66
CA TRP A 1127 21.67 4.00 -6.63
C TRP A 1127 20.49 3.42 -7.43
N HIS A 1128 19.89 4.23 -8.30
CA HIS A 1128 18.83 3.81 -9.21
C HIS A 1128 19.38 3.30 -10.55
N THR A 1129 18.61 2.48 -11.26
CA THR A 1129 18.98 1.80 -12.52
C THR A 1129 19.18 2.71 -13.75
N GLY A 1130 19.28 4.04 -13.53
CA GLY A 1130 19.68 5.04 -14.53
C GLY A 1130 20.74 6.07 -14.05
N ASP A 1131 21.06 6.13 -12.75
CA ASP A 1131 21.88 7.20 -12.15
C ASP A 1131 23.33 6.73 -11.89
N GLY A 1132 24.09 6.50 -12.97
CA GLY A 1132 25.39 5.80 -12.91
C GLY A 1132 26.61 6.68 -12.58
N LYS A 1133 27.13 6.60 -11.34
CA LYS A 1133 28.49 7.06 -10.95
C LYS A 1133 29.20 6.18 -9.90
N GLY A 1134 29.10 4.85 -10.00
CA GLY A 1134 29.74 3.94 -9.04
C GLY A 1134 30.07 2.56 -9.59
N VAL A 1135 31.09 1.92 -9.00
CA VAL A 1135 31.38 0.49 -9.19
C VAL A 1135 30.67 -0.27 -8.08
N VAL A 1136 29.56 -0.91 -8.41
CA VAL A 1136 28.78 -1.72 -7.45
C VAL A 1136 29.31 -3.15 -7.46
N ALA A 1137 29.83 -3.60 -6.32
CA ALA A 1137 30.34 -4.96 -6.12
C ALA A 1137 29.73 -5.57 -4.85
N LEU A 1138 29.60 -6.91 -4.81
CA LEU A 1138 29.29 -7.64 -3.57
C LEU A 1138 30.57 -8.25 -3.01
N SER A 1139 30.69 -8.32 -1.69
CA SER A 1139 31.88 -8.87 -1.01
C SER A 1139 31.51 -10.17 -0.34
N ALA A 1140 32.17 -11.28 -0.70
CA ALA A 1140 31.78 -12.61 -0.22
C ALA A 1140 32.98 -13.54 0.00
N THR A 1141 32.80 -14.59 0.80
CA THR A 1141 33.87 -15.57 1.05
C THR A 1141 33.97 -16.58 -0.09
N ALA A 1142 35.05 -16.50 -0.87
CA ALA A 1142 35.36 -17.46 -1.92
C ALA A 1142 35.96 -18.75 -1.34
N ARG A 1143 35.53 -19.91 -1.86
CA ARG A 1143 36.00 -21.25 -1.47
C ARG A 1143 36.40 -22.08 -2.69
N VAL A 1144 37.31 -23.02 -2.48
CA VAL A 1144 37.64 -24.07 -3.47
C VAL A 1144 36.52 -25.11 -3.47
N PHE A 1145 36.18 -25.63 -4.64
CA PHE A 1145 35.26 -26.76 -4.80
C PHE A 1145 35.81 -27.79 -5.80
N THR A 1146 35.29 -29.01 -5.73
CA THR A 1146 35.56 -30.08 -6.70
C THR A 1146 34.32 -30.37 -7.54
N VAL A 1147 34.54 -30.75 -8.81
CA VAL A 1147 33.46 -31.09 -9.74
C VAL A 1147 33.14 -32.57 -9.62
N GLY A 1148 31.89 -32.92 -9.31
CA GLY A 1148 31.41 -34.31 -9.26
C GLY A 1148 31.18 -34.90 -10.65
N GLU A 1149 30.86 -36.20 -10.70
CA GLU A 1149 30.45 -36.83 -11.96
C GLU A 1149 29.03 -36.40 -12.35
N GLN A 1150 28.74 -36.33 -13.66
CA GLN A 1150 27.57 -35.58 -14.17
C GLN A 1150 26.19 -36.16 -13.81
N ASP A 1151 26.12 -37.33 -13.17
CA ASP A 1151 24.89 -38.03 -12.79
C ASP A 1151 24.68 -38.16 -11.26
N GLU A 1152 25.50 -37.50 -10.44
CA GLU A 1152 25.30 -37.48 -8.98
C GLU A 1152 24.08 -36.67 -8.56
N LYS A 1153 23.06 -37.34 -8.00
CA LYS A 1153 21.75 -36.76 -7.57
C LYS A 1153 21.80 -35.51 -6.66
N ASN A 1154 22.95 -35.19 -6.07
CA ASN A 1154 23.15 -34.04 -5.18
C ASN A 1154 24.14 -32.98 -5.74
N PHE A 1155 24.52 -33.06 -7.03
CA PHE A 1155 25.45 -32.14 -7.70
C PHE A 1155 24.86 -31.59 -9.00
N GLY A 1156 24.98 -30.29 -9.24
CA GLY A 1156 24.55 -29.65 -10.48
C GLY A 1156 25.06 -28.23 -10.63
N THR A 1157 25.86 -27.98 -11.67
CA THR A 1157 26.46 -26.66 -11.99
C THR A 1157 25.87 -26.10 -13.29
N PHE A 1158 25.36 -24.86 -13.22
CA PHE A 1158 24.74 -24.15 -14.33
C PHE A 1158 25.60 -22.93 -14.68
N TYR A 1159 26.42 -23.06 -15.72
CA TYR A 1159 27.23 -21.97 -16.23
C TYR A 1159 26.37 -20.96 -17.02
N ASP A 1160 26.65 -19.67 -16.83
CA ASP A 1160 25.94 -18.58 -17.51
C ASP A 1160 26.34 -18.50 -19.00
N ARG A 1161 27.59 -18.83 -19.31
CA ARG A 1161 28.12 -18.95 -20.68
C ARG A 1161 28.20 -20.42 -21.11
N GLY A 1162 28.90 -20.74 -22.19
CA GLY A 1162 29.22 -22.13 -22.56
C GLY A 1162 30.03 -22.84 -21.48
N LYS A 1163 30.04 -24.19 -21.51
CA LYS A 1163 30.81 -25.00 -20.54
C LYS A 1163 32.31 -24.64 -20.61
N PRO A 1164 32.97 -24.35 -19.48
CA PRO A 1164 34.39 -23.97 -19.47
C PRO A 1164 35.31 -25.11 -19.92
N SER A 1165 36.54 -24.77 -20.30
CA SER A 1165 37.62 -25.76 -20.37
C SER A 1165 37.95 -26.31 -18.97
N LYS A 1166 38.49 -27.53 -18.88
CA LYS A 1166 38.91 -28.12 -17.60
C LYS A 1166 40.00 -27.27 -16.91
N GLU A 1167 40.71 -26.47 -17.67
CA GLU A 1167 41.78 -25.58 -17.23
C GLU A 1167 41.21 -24.29 -16.61
N GLU A 1168 40.18 -23.72 -17.22
CA GLU A 1168 39.44 -22.58 -16.66
C GLU A 1168 38.61 -22.99 -15.43
N GLU A 1169 37.96 -24.16 -15.46
CA GLU A 1169 37.10 -24.67 -14.37
C GLU A 1169 37.90 -24.81 -13.05
N LYS A 1170 39.19 -25.18 -13.11
CA LYS A 1170 40.12 -25.22 -11.95
C LYS A 1170 40.39 -23.83 -11.33
N THR A 1171 40.23 -22.75 -12.10
CA THR A 1171 40.40 -21.37 -11.60
C THR A 1171 39.17 -20.85 -10.86
N PHE A 1172 38.01 -21.46 -11.07
CA PHE A 1172 36.75 -21.01 -10.49
C PHE A 1172 36.72 -21.25 -8.97
N ARG A 1173 35.91 -20.44 -8.27
CA ARG A 1173 35.62 -20.57 -6.85
C ARG A 1173 34.12 -20.54 -6.65
N CYS A 1174 33.65 -21.08 -5.53
CA CYS A 1174 32.26 -20.99 -5.14
C CYS A 1174 32.10 -20.06 -3.93
N VAL A 1175 30.97 -19.36 -3.87
CA VAL A 1175 30.48 -18.66 -2.67
C VAL A 1175 29.27 -19.45 -2.18
N VAL A 1176 29.24 -19.81 -0.91
CA VAL A 1176 28.10 -20.52 -0.30
C VAL A 1176 27.01 -19.52 0.05
N VAL A 1177 25.88 -19.61 -0.65
CA VAL A 1177 24.75 -18.67 -0.56
C VAL A 1177 23.74 -19.13 0.50
N GLY A 1178 23.57 -20.45 0.64
CA GLY A 1178 22.71 -21.09 1.64
C GLY A 1178 22.86 -22.60 1.61
N LYS A 1179 22.16 -23.31 2.49
CA LYS A 1179 22.15 -24.78 2.56
C LYS A 1179 20.74 -25.32 2.79
N ARG A 1180 20.43 -26.49 2.23
CA ARG A 1180 19.14 -27.15 2.46
C ARG A 1180 19.02 -27.56 3.92
N MET A 1181 17.87 -27.31 4.55
CA MET A 1181 17.64 -27.77 5.92
C MET A 1181 17.68 -29.30 5.99
N ALA A 1182 18.51 -29.83 6.89
CA ALA A 1182 18.76 -31.27 6.97
C ALA A 1182 17.58 -32.01 7.60
N ARG A 1183 17.21 -33.16 7.01
CA ARG A 1183 16.40 -34.16 7.73
C ARG A 1183 17.27 -34.79 8.83
N ALA A 1184 16.67 -35.07 9.99
CA ALA A 1184 17.39 -35.66 11.11
C ALA A 1184 18.16 -36.94 10.68
N LYS A 1185 19.42 -37.06 11.14
CA LYS A 1185 20.41 -38.11 10.79
C LYS A 1185 21.17 -37.97 9.45
N MET A 1186 21.04 -36.87 8.68
CA MET A 1186 21.96 -36.64 7.54
C MET A 1186 23.38 -36.23 8.01
N PRO A 1187 24.47 -36.80 7.44
CA PRO A 1187 25.84 -36.32 7.66
C PRO A 1187 26.06 -34.92 7.05
N VAL A 1188 26.92 -34.10 7.68
CA VAL A 1188 27.19 -32.72 7.24
C VAL A 1188 27.71 -32.66 5.79
N GLY A 1189 28.55 -33.61 5.38
CA GLY A 1189 29.06 -33.72 4.02
C GLY A 1189 28.01 -34.05 2.95
N GLU A 1190 26.85 -34.59 3.33
CA GLU A 1190 25.73 -34.90 2.43
C GLU A 1190 24.73 -33.74 2.29
N ILE A 1191 24.84 -32.69 3.11
CA ILE A 1191 23.93 -31.55 3.04
C ILE A 1191 24.15 -30.79 1.72
N THR A 1192 23.08 -30.62 0.94
CA THR A 1192 23.10 -29.83 -0.29
C THR A 1192 23.29 -28.35 0.05
N HIS A 1193 24.36 -27.76 -0.47
CA HIS A 1193 24.64 -26.33 -0.41
C HIS A 1193 24.31 -25.68 -1.76
N TYR A 1194 23.75 -24.48 -1.73
CA TYR A 1194 23.46 -23.66 -2.91
C TYR A 1194 24.56 -22.62 -3.06
N VAL A 1195 25.14 -22.51 -4.26
CA VAL A 1195 26.37 -21.76 -4.50
C VAL A 1195 26.30 -20.83 -5.71
N LEU A 1196 26.99 -19.71 -5.61
CA LEU A 1196 27.33 -18.81 -6.72
C LEU A 1196 28.73 -19.17 -7.21
N LEU A 1197 28.91 -19.31 -8.53
CA LEU A 1197 30.19 -19.67 -9.15
C LEU A 1197 30.85 -18.41 -9.71
N ILE A 1198 32.11 -18.19 -9.35
CA ILE A 1198 32.87 -16.98 -9.69
C ILE A 1198 34.26 -17.31 -10.23
N ALA A 1199 34.80 -16.45 -11.10
CA ALA A 1199 36.13 -16.58 -11.71
C ALA A 1199 36.94 -15.29 -11.54
N PRO A 1200 38.28 -15.34 -11.44
CA PRO A 1200 39.12 -14.15 -11.37
C PRO A 1200 39.00 -13.29 -12.63
N LYS A 1201 38.85 -11.96 -12.47
CA LYS A 1201 38.76 -11.02 -13.59
C LYS A 1201 40.11 -10.93 -14.32
N LYS A 1202 40.10 -10.99 -15.66
CA LYS A 1202 41.32 -11.06 -16.49
C LYS A 1202 42.09 -9.73 -16.64
N THR A 1203 41.57 -8.61 -16.13
CA THR A 1203 42.23 -7.28 -16.17
C THR A 1203 42.57 -6.79 -14.77
N THR A 1204 43.79 -6.26 -14.60
CA THR A 1204 44.43 -5.97 -13.30
C THR A 1204 44.20 -4.54 -12.78
N ASP A 1205 43.41 -3.72 -13.47
CA ASP A 1205 43.21 -2.30 -13.15
C ASP A 1205 42.24 -2.09 -11.98
N SER A 1206 42.63 -2.58 -10.80
CA SER A 1206 42.04 -2.24 -9.51
C SER A 1206 42.88 -1.13 -8.86
N PRO A 1207 42.33 0.09 -8.62
CA PRO A 1207 43.08 1.20 -8.00
C PRO A 1207 43.64 0.93 -6.59
N ARG A 1208 43.28 -0.21 -5.98
CA ARG A 1208 43.70 -0.63 -4.63
C ARG A 1208 44.43 -1.98 -4.61
N GLY A 1209 44.67 -2.62 -5.77
CA GLY A 1209 45.31 -3.94 -5.86
C GLY A 1209 44.44 -5.12 -5.41
N GLU A 1210 43.15 -4.89 -5.16
CA GLU A 1210 42.18 -5.91 -4.75
C GLU A 1210 41.88 -6.91 -5.88
N LYS A 1211 41.72 -8.20 -5.55
CA LYS A 1211 41.37 -9.25 -6.52
C LYS A 1211 39.86 -9.18 -6.84
N LEU A 1212 39.54 -8.64 -8.01
CA LEU A 1212 38.19 -8.64 -8.56
C LEU A 1212 37.84 -9.99 -9.19
N TYR A 1213 36.58 -10.40 -9.01
CA TYR A 1213 36.00 -11.61 -9.61
C TYR A 1213 34.78 -11.25 -10.47
N GLU A 1214 34.48 -12.04 -11.51
CA GLU A 1214 33.18 -12.02 -12.21
C GLU A 1214 32.38 -13.29 -11.93
N ARG A 1215 31.04 -13.17 -11.91
CA ARG A 1215 30.12 -14.32 -11.90
C ARG A 1215 30.23 -15.11 -13.20
N VAL A 1216 30.25 -16.44 -13.09
CA VAL A 1216 30.25 -17.39 -14.22
C VAL A 1216 29.13 -18.45 -14.16
N GLY A 1217 28.38 -18.55 -13.07
CA GLY A 1217 27.23 -19.45 -12.96
C GLY A 1217 26.69 -19.58 -11.53
N VAL A 1218 25.83 -20.57 -11.33
CA VAL A 1218 25.32 -21.03 -10.02
C VAL A 1218 25.31 -22.55 -9.95
N GLY A 1219 25.10 -23.12 -8.76
CA GLY A 1219 24.89 -24.56 -8.64
C GLY A 1219 24.33 -25.00 -7.29
N TYR A 1220 24.12 -26.30 -7.18
CA TYR A 1220 23.92 -27.00 -5.93
C TYR A 1220 24.92 -28.16 -5.83
N MET A 1221 25.47 -28.41 -4.64
CA MET A 1221 26.42 -29.50 -4.42
C MET A 1221 26.43 -29.94 -2.95
N ALA A 1222 26.65 -31.23 -2.69
CA ALA A 1222 26.81 -31.73 -1.33
C ALA A 1222 28.07 -31.12 -0.66
N GLY A 1223 28.03 -30.94 0.67
CA GLY A 1223 29.12 -30.31 1.43
C GLY A 1223 30.50 -30.95 1.23
N ARG A 1224 30.57 -32.24 0.88
CA ARG A 1224 31.82 -32.96 0.53
C ARG A 1224 32.58 -32.39 -0.69
N PHE A 1225 31.91 -31.61 -1.54
CA PHE A 1225 32.52 -30.98 -2.72
C PHE A 1225 33.07 -29.57 -2.46
N ILE A 1226 32.88 -29.01 -1.26
CA ILE A 1226 33.27 -27.64 -0.92
C ILE A 1226 34.30 -27.69 0.21
N ASP A 1227 35.36 -26.89 0.12
CA ASP A 1227 36.22 -26.64 1.29
C ASP A 1227 35.49 -25.73 2.30
N LEU A 1228 34.67 -26.36 3.15
CA LEU A 1228 33.97 -25.71 4.25
C LEU A 1228 34.91 -25.36 5.42
N VAL A 1229 36.03 -26.08 5.57
CA VAL A 1229 36.97 -25.93 6.69
C VAL A 1229 37.98 -24.79 6.46
N GLY A 1230 38.27 -24.45 5.20
CA GLY A 1230 39.18 -23.36 4.81
C GLY A 1230 40.64 -23.79 4.67
N ASN A 1231 40.89 -25.09 4.49
CA ASN A 1231 42.24 -25.65 4.34
C ASN A 1231 42.95 -25.21 3.04
N GLY A 1232 42.19 -24.68 2.06
CA GLY A 1232 42.67 -24.18 0.78
C GLY A 1232 42.24 -22.74 0.51
N ALA A 1233 43.02 -21.77 1.00
CA ALA A 1233 43.02 -20.36 0.57
C ALA A 1233 41.63 -19.70 0.43
N SER A 1234 40.78 -19.83 1.46
CA SER A 1234 39.55 -19.04 1.56
C SER A 1234 39.85 -17.57 1.86
N GLY A 1235 39.06 -16.65 1.31
CA GLY A 1235 39.20 -15.21 1.55
C GLY A 1235 38.00 -14.41 1.08
N LEU A 1236 37.87 -13.20 1.61
CA LEU A 1236 36.89 -12.22 1.14
C LEU A 1236 37.29 -11.70 -0.25
N VAL A 1237 36.37 -11.71 -1.20
CA VAL A 1237 36.59 -11.23 -2.58
C VAL A 1237 35.46 -10.32 -3.02
N ASN A 1238 35.80 -9.35 -3.88
CA ASN A 1238 34.84 -8.41 -4.45
C ASN A 1238 34.41 -8.91 -5.84
N VAL A 1239 33.13 -9.24 -6.00
CA VAL A 1239 32.52 -9.70 -7.25
C VAL A 1239 31.85 -8.52 -7.95
N GLN A 1240 32.31 -8.22 -9.17
CA GLN A 1240 31.89 -7.07 -10.00
C GLN A 1240 31.27 -7.52 -11.33
#